data_AF-A0A1G6TVZ5-F1
#
_entry.id   AF-A0A1G6TVZ5-F1
#
_cell.length_a   1.000
_cell.length_b   1.000
_cell.length_c   1.000
_cell.angle_alpha   90.00
_cell.angle_beta   90.00
_cell.angle_gamma   90.00
#
_symmetry.space_group_name_H-M   'P 1'
#
loop_
_entity.id
_entity.type
_entity.pdbx_description
1 polymer ?
#
loop_
_entity_poly.entity_id
_entity_poly.type
_entity_poly.pdbx_seq_one_letter_code
_entity_poly.pdbx_strand_id
1 'polypeptide(L)'
;MSGKQIFQTETKTRWNTFTWVSRTFFLVFIIAIICVVYTLSSVQAPTLPFINTNTPLTQKQLDKLKKSQQYKAFSIEKSQLEKIKKDRERRLLKHRGNSRRINMAFYVSWAGSKENSISDLKRNISHLDMVATESFFLNGDSIVDKADTSALKVIRAGKKSAIAVVSNYNKDHWDGAAVKRLLNNPQTQEKLIGDLIAITKKYGYKGINIDFEELNLENSDSFNAFMKNLYGQFHAQKLIVSQDISPENDDYKPEILQKYNDYIVLMAYDQHTEQSNAGDISHQEWVEEKLDNICSKVDASKVILALACYGYDWPQNSVGNSVTYEEAITNAVNYKSKINFDPESANLNYSYSDGSRIKHNVYFTDAATYFNLIRKADDWDIAGVALWRLGSEDKRLWSFISNDLSLDTLKKKPFDLRKIASLNMGGISYIGDGEILDLISTPQPGMVKFTLNQANFSIANQQYTRLPEQYVIKRFGEADKKIALTFDDGPDPVYTPQVLNILKKEKVPGCFFVVGIMAEQNMELLRQEYNDGYEIGNHTFFHPDMSAIGPRRVKFELNATRRLIEAVTGHSTILFRAPFNADAEPQNISEILPVAQSRKENYINIGEFIDPEDWEPGKTADQIFNEVVKQQDNGNILLLHDAGGNREATVAALPRIIKFFKAKGYTFTTVGDLMGKKRSELMPAVKSTANSGFSGSGDYFFINFFYYGNIVLNIIFSVAIVLAILRTLFIAYLAIRQRKRSKQNAGKLIQNSAEKVSIIIPAYNEEVTAVHTINSLLKINYPDFELIFVDDGSKDKTFEIIDQHFGNHPQVKVFRKANGGKASALNYGISKASADFVVCIDADTQLKNDAVTELMRYFYSDKIAAVAGTVKVGNAHNIITKWQSIEYITAQNMDRRAFDLLNTITVVPGAIGAFRKDVILEVGGFTIDTLAEDCDLTMRILKAGYQVKNCATAVAYTEAPETVSMLLKQRFRWSFGVMQSFWKNRKALLNKKYGYFGMVGMPNILIYQIILPLFSPLADLFMLISLISGLFSLSAINNLTLTGFSGILSLHNGFGQVLFYYIIFIVVDMIFAAIAFRMEKEKYKNLLYLFPQRFFWRQLMYVVLFRSVRKAIKGELGTWGTLKRTGNVKEQVAL
;
A
#
# COMPACT_ATOMS: atom_id res chain seq x y z
N MET A 1 17.37 -54.77 -33.66
CA MET A 1 17.02 -53.52 -32.96
C MET A 1 16.92 -53.82 -31.48
N SER A 2 17.58 -53.06 -30.59
CA SER A 2 17.43 -53.32 -29.15
C SER A 2 15.98 -53.11 -28.74
N GLY A 3 15.35 -54.07 -28.06
CA GLY A 3 13.97 -53.93 -27.55
C GLY A 3 13.80 -52.89 -26.44
N LYS A 4 14.73 -51.94 -26.31
CA LYS A 4 14.73 -50.87 -25.31
C LYS A 4 14.09 -49.61 -25.89
N GLN A 5 13.18 -49.00 -25.13
CA GLN A 5 12.59 -47.72 -25.51
C GLN A 5 13.60 -46.57 -25.42
N ILE A 6 13.37 -45.51 -26.19
CA ILE A 6 14.14 -44.28 -26.08
C ILE A 6 14.01 -43.71 -24.66
N PHE A 7 15.14 -43.32 -24.08
CA PHE A 7 15.37 -42.93 -22.68
C PHE A 7 15.47 -44.07 -21.66
N GLN A 8 15.09 -45.31 -21.99
CA GLN A 8 15.18 -46.43 -21.05
C GLN A 8 16.64 -46.68 -20.64
N THR A 9 16.88 -46.79 -19.33
CA THR A 9 18.20 -47.08 -18.77
C THR A 9 18.10 -48.21 -17.75
N GLU A 10 19.12 -49.07 -17.67
CA GLU A 10 19.20 -50.12 -16.64
C GLU A 10 19.70 -49.57 -15.30
N THR A 11 20.36 -48.42 -15.32
CA THR A 11 20.98 -47.79 -14.15
C THR A 11 20.24 -46.53 -13.73
N LYS A 12 20.18 -46.25 -12.42
CA LYS A 12 19.58 -45.02 -11.86
C LYS A 12 20.50 -43.78 -11.93
N THR A 13 21.66 -43.88 -12.58
CA THR A 13 22.71 -42.84 -12.60
C THR A 13 22.17 -41.50 -13.05
N ARG A 14 21.42 -41.43 -14.17
CA ARG A 14 20.82 -40.18 -14.68
C ARG A 14 19.90 -39.51 -13.64
N TRP A 15 19.05 -40.30 -12.98
CA TRP A 15 18.16 -39.80 -11.93
C TRP A 15 18.93 -39.33 -10.69
N ASN A 16 19.93 -40.10 -10.25
CA ASN A 16 20.74 -39.75 -9.11
C ASN A 16 21.53 -38.46 -9.37
N THR A 17 22.14 -38.31 -10.55
CA THR A 17 22.83 -37.08 -10.96
C THR A 17 21.87 -35.89 -10.97
N PHE A 18 20.71 -36.02 -11.62
CA PHE A 18 19.70 -34.94 -11.62
C PHE A 18 19.25 -34.57 -10.21
N THR A 19 19.01 -35.57 -9.36
CA THR A 19 18.57 -35.37 -7.97
C THR A 19 19.64 -34.66 -7.15
N TRP A 20 20.91 -35.06 -7.26
CA TRP A 20 22.02 -34.41 -6.57
C TRP A 20 22.24 -32.98 -7.08
N VAL A 21 22.27 -32.76 -8.38
CA VAL A 21 22.39 -31.40 -8.96
C VAL A 21 21.23 -30.51 -8.50
N SER A 22 19.99 -31.01 -8.54
CA SER A 22 18.82 -30.25 -8.09
C SER A 22 18.86 -29.95 -6.59
N ARG A 23 19.31 -30.91 -5.77
CA ARG A 23 19.50 -30.71 -4.32
C ARG A 23 20.59 -29.70 -4.03
N THR A 24 21.71 -29.74 -4.75
CA THR A 24 22.78 -28.74 -4.63
C THR A 24 22.27 -27.35 -5.00
N PHE A 25 21.54 -27.21 -6.11
CA PHE A 25 20.92 -25.93 -6.49
C PHE A 25 19.93 -25.43 -5.43
N PHE A 26 19.06 -26.30 -4.92
CA PHE A 26 18.10 -25.96 -3.89
C PHE A 26 18.79 -25.59 -2.55
N LEU A 27 19.87 -26.29 -2.19
CA LEU A 27 20.68 -25.97 -1.03
C LEU A 27 21.35 -24.61 -1.18
N VAL A 28 21.97 -24.32 -2.33
CA VAL A 28 22.57 -23.01 -2.62
C VAL A 28 21.50 -21.90 -2.53
N PHE A 29 20.30 -22.15 -3.06
CA PHE A 29 19.19 -21.21 -2.98
C PHE A 29 18.71 -20.97 -1.54
N ILE A 30 18.59 -22.03 -0.72
CA ILE A 30 18.27 -21.90 0.70
C ILE A 30 19.37 -21.15 1.45
N ILE A 31 20.63 -21.47 1.21
CA ILE A 31 21.77 -20.78 1.82
C ILE A 31 21.71 -19.30 1.44
N ALA A 32 21.45 -18.96 0.18
CA ALA A 32 21.30 -17.57 -0.26
C ALA A 32 20.17 -16.84 0.49
N ILE A 33 18.99 -17.46 0.65
CA ILE A 33 17.88 -16.88 1.42
C ILE A 33 18.27 -16.69 2.88
N ILE A 34 18.89 -17.69 3.51
CA ILE A 34 19.33 -17.60 4.91
C ILE A 34 20.36 -16.49 5.07
N CYS A 35 21.28 -16.34 4.12
CA CYS A 35 22.26 -15.25 4.13
C CYS A 35 21.55 -13.91 4.04
N VAL A 36 20.65 -13.70 3.08
CA VAL A 36 19.89 -12.44 2.96
C VAL A 36 19.12 -12.12 4.25
N VAL A 37 18.42 -13.10 4.82
CA VAL A 37 17.69 -12.91 6.09
C VAL A 37 18.65 -12.58 7.23
N TYR A 38 19.78 -13.29 7.33
CA TYR A 38 20.81 -13.04 8.33
C TYR A 38 21.39 -11.63 8.18
N THR A 39 21.77 -11.22 6.98
CA THR A 39 22.28 -9.89 6.63
C THR A 39 21.29 -8.79 7.03
N LEU A 40 20.02 -8.92 6.66
CA LEU A 40 18.99 -7.93 6.97
C LEU A 40 18.65 -7.88 8.48
N SER A 41 18.86 -8.98 9.19
CA SER A 41 18.61 -9.09 10.64
C SER A 41 19.81 -8.70 11.52
N SER A 42 21.04 -8.77 10.98
CA SER A 42 22.30 -8.53 11.72
C SER A 42 22.81 -7.10 11.61
N VAL A 43 21.99 -6.16 11.13
CA VAL A 43 22.41 -4.77 10.93
C VAL A 43 22.81 -4.12 12.24
N GLN A 44 24.11 -3.95 12.46
CA GLN A 44 24.62 -3.21 13.60
C GLN A 44 24.51 -1.71 13.30
N ALA A 45 23.65 -1.02 14.03
CA ALA A 45 23.43 0.41 13.84
C ALA A 45 24.67 1.21 14.30
N PRO A 46 25.14 2.21 13.53
CA PRO A 46 26.27 3.05 13.93
C PRO A 46 25.94 3.82 15.22
N THR A 47 26.97 4.15 16.01
CA THR A 47 26.81 4.99 17.20
C THR A 47 26.57 6.43 16.80
N LEU A 48 25.54 7.05 17.37
CA LEU A 48 25.24 8.46 17.12
C LEU A 48 26.28 9.37 17.78
N PRO A 49 26.74 10.45 17.11
CA PRO A 49 27.66 11.40 17.70
C PRO A 49 26.97 12.20 18.82
N PHE A 50 27.72 12.60 19.85
CA PHE A 50 27.22 13.50 20.89
C PHE A 50 26.92 14.88 20.28
N ILE A 51 25.69 15.37 20.43
CA ILE A 51 25.26 16.70 19.98
C ILE A 51 25.21 17.59 21.23
N ASN A 52 26.01 18.66 21.28
CA ASN A 52 26.04 19.60 22.40
C ASN A 52 24.93 20.66 22.22
N THR A 53 24.20 21.00 23.27
CA THR A 53 22.89 21.64 23.14
C THR A 53 22.62 22.86 24.02
N ASN A 54 23.66 23.57 24.45
CA ASN A 54 23.48 24.79 25.21
C ASN A 54 23.68 25.99 24.28
N THR A 55 22.60 26.52 23.71
CA THR A 55 22.61 27.79 22.99
C THR A 55 21.86 28.85 23.82
N PRO A 56 22.47 30.00 24.12
CA PRO A 56 21.79 31.08 24.84
C PRO A 56 20.72 31.74 23.96
N LEU A 57 19.67 32.27 24.61
CA LEU A 57 18.52 32.95 24.00
C LEU A 57 18.93 34.12 23.09
N THR A 58 18.12 34.38 22.07
CA THR A 58 18.38 35.41 21.05
C THR A 58 18.15 36.84 21.61
N GLN A 59 18.86 37.82 21.04
CA GLN A 59 18.75 39.24 21.42
C GLN A 59 17.31 39.79 21.34
N LYS A 60 16.50 39.23 20.43
CA LYS A 60 15.09 39.60 20.21
C LYS A 60 14.16 39.14 21.35
N GLN A 61 14.53 38.07 22.06
CA GLN A 61 13.85 37.58 23.27
C GLN A 61 14.24 38.42 24.50
N LEU A 62 15.48 38.92 24.55
CA LEU A 62 16.00 39.80 25.61
C LEU A 62 15.35 41.19 25.62
N ASP A 63 14.97 41.74 24.46
CA ASP A 63 14.41 43.08 24.35
C ASP A 63 12.93 43.19 24.77
N LYS A 64 12.19 42.07 24.81
CA LYS A 64 10.79 42.01 25.27
C LYS A 64 10.64 42.08 26.81
N LEU A 65 11.72 41.89 27.57
CA LEU A 65 11.74 41.79 29.04
C LEU A 65 11.74 43.16 29.80
N LYS A 66 11.60 44.30 29.11
CA LYS A 66 11.90 45.63 29.68
C LYS A 66 10.75 46.48 30.22
N LYS A 67 9.57 45.93 30.53
CA LYS A 67 8.51 46.71 31.21
C LYS A 67 7.69 45.89 32.19
N SER A 68 7.84 46.14 33.49
CA SER A 68 6.76 45.95 34.47
C SER A 68 7.02 46.70 35.78
N GLN A 69 5.95 47.26 36.36
CA GLN A 69 5.90 47.83 37.71
C GLN A 69 5.23 46.81 38.64
N GLN A 70 5.81 46.60 39.83
CA GLN A 70 5.25 45.74 40.88
C GLN A 70 4.04 46.40 41.57
N TYR A 71 2.95 45.65 41.75
CA TYR A 71 1.83 46.03 42.62
C TYR A 71 1.58 45.02 43.76
N LYS A 72 0.84 45.50 44.76
CA LYS A 72 0.74 45.04 46.16
C LYS A 72 0.39 43.56 46.34
N ALA A 73 1.08 42.95 47.31
CA ALA A 73 0.74 41.66 47.91
C ALA A 73 -0.63 41.71 48.61
N PHE A 74 -1.43 40.66 48.40
CA PHE A 74 -2.71 40.42 49.06
C PHE A 74 -2.54 39.35 50.15
N SER A 75 -3.15 39.53 51.32
CA SER A 75 -3.20 38.51 52.38
C SER A 75 -4.62 38.42 52.94
N ILE A 76 -5.19 37.22 53.01
CA ILE A 76 -6.52 36.97 53.60
C ILE A 76 -6.37 36.92 55.13
N GLU A 77 -7.18 37.70 55.86
CA GLU A 77 -7.14 37.71 57.33
C GLU A 77 -7.79 36.45 57.93
N LYS A 78 -7.15 35.88 58.96
CA LYS A 78 -7.58 34.67 59.70
C LYS A 78 -8.99 34.77 60.30
N SER A 79 -9.51 35.99 60.51
CA SER A 79 -10.85 36.26 61.04
C SER A 79 -11.96 35.98 60.01
N GLN A 80 -11.70 36.15 58.71
CA GLN A 80 -12.65 35.86 57.63
C GLN A 80 -12.80 34.34 57.42
N LEU A 81 -11.72 33.58 57.61
CA LEU A 81 -11.69 32.12 57.51
C LEU A 81 -12.62 31.39 58.50
N GLU A 82 -12.76 31.90 59.73
CA GLU A 82 -13.70 31.29 60.70
C GLU A 82 -15.18 31.60 60.40
N LYS A 83 -15.46 32.76 59.77
CA LYS A 83 -16.80 33.14 59.36
C LYS A 83 -17.29 32.27 58.20
N ILE A 84 -16.42 32.03 57.21
CA ILE A 84 -16.67 31.12 56.08
C ILE A 84 -16.96 29.69 56.57
N LYS A 85 -16.21 29.18 57.56
CA LYS A 85 -16.44 27.85 58.14
C LYS A 85 -17.80 27.71 58.84
N LYS A 86 -18.28 28.75 59.54
CA LYS A 86 -19.59 28.74 60.22
C LYS A 86 -20.78 28.88 59.26
N ASP A 87 -20.67 29.70 58.23
CA ASP A 87 -21.72 29.86 57.21
C ASP A 87 -21.90 28.57 56.38
N ARG A 88 -20.80 27.82 56.18
CA ARG A 88 -20.75 26.50 55.53
C ARG A 88 -21.55 25.42 56.28
N GLU A 89 -21.43 25.33 57.60
CA GLU A 89 -22.14 24.32 58.41
C GLU A 89 -23.66 24.57 58.49
N ARG A 90 -24.09 25.83 58.46
CA ARG A 90 -25.51 26.21 58.56
C ARG A 90 -26.32 25.92 57.29
N ARG A 91 -25.67 25.83 56.12
CA ARG A 91 -26.32 25.77 54.80
C ARG A 91 -26.47 24.35 54.25
N LEU A 92 -25.66 23.39 54.73
CA LEU A 92 -25.81 21.94 54.50
C LEU A 92 -27.22 21.38 54.78
N LEU A 93 -28.07 22.13 55.49
CA LEU A 93 -29.41 21.72 55.93
C LEU A 93 -30.55 22.22 55.02
N LYS A 94 -30.26 23.00 53.96
CA LYS A 94 -31.29 23.54 53.06
C LYS A 94 -31.01 23.17 51.60
N HIS A 95 -31.43 21.98 51.19
CA HIS A 95 -31.47 21.64 49.77
C HIS A 95 -32.90 21.54 49.25
N ARG A 96 -33.18 22.22 48.13
CA ARG A 96 -34.25 21.89 47.18
C ARG A 96 -33.71 22.07 45.77
N GLY A 97 -33.74 21.02 44.96
CA GLY A 97 -33.57 21.13 43.51
C GLY A 97 -33.02 19.88 42.85
N ASN A 98 -33.78 19.29 41.93
CA ASN A 98 -33.42 18.12 41.11
C ASN A 98 -33.05 18.60 39.69
N SER A 99 -32.20 19.63 39.60
CA SER A 99 -31.86 20.29 38.34
C SER A 99 -30.50 19.81 37.82
N ARG A 100 -30.38 19.64 36.49
CA ARG A 100 -29.14 19.18 35.86
C ARG A 100 -28.23 20.38 35.61
N ARG A 101 -27.05 20.40 36.23
CA ARG A 101 -26.00 21.42 36.07
C ARG A 101 -25.60 21.63 34.60
N ILE A 102 -25.42 22.88 34.19
CA ILE A 102 -24.86 23.26 32.89
C ILE A 102 -23.34 23.11 32.94
N ASN A 103 -22.78 22.23 32.09
CA ASN A 103 -21.35 22.22 31.83
C ASN A 103 -21.03 23.12 30.64
N MET A 104 -20.40 24.25 30.93
CA MET A 104 -20.01 25.26 29.95
C MET A 104 -18.49 25.22 29.71
N ALA A 105 -18.05 25.60 28.51
CA ALA A 105 -16.63 25.83 28.25
C ALA A 105 -16.43 26.95 27.25
N PHE A 106 -15.36 27.71 27.44
CA PHE A 106 -14.96 28.78 26.53
C PHE A 106 -14.04 28.23 25.44
N TYR A 107 -14.38 28.52 24.19
CA TYR A 107 -13.62 28.19 22.99
C TYR A 107 -12.99 29.47 22.44
N VAL A 108 -11.66 29.44 22.28
CA VAL A 108 -10.85 30.52 21.71
C VAL A 108 -10.23 30.07 20.38
N SER A 109 -9.99 31.02 19.47
CA SER A 109 -9.49 30.74 18.11
C SER A 109 -8.24 31.53 17.72
N TRP A 110 -7.59 32.18 18.69
CA TRP A 110 -6.28 32.83 18.54
C TRP A 110 -5.18 31.88 18.02
N ALA A 111 -4.19 32.47 17.34
CA ALA A 111 -3.07 31.74 16.75
C ALA A 111 -2.25 31.02 17.84
N GLY A 112 -1.91 29.75 17.60
CA GLY A 112 -1.18 28.91 18.56
C GLY A 112 -2.05 28.00 19.44
N SER A 113 -3.33 28.34 19.71
CA SER A 113 -4.23 27.43 20.46
C SER A 113 -5.38 26.86 19.64
N LYS A 114 -5.67 27.43 18.46
CA LYS A 114 -6.84 27.05 17.66
C LYS A 114 -6.96 25.54 17.44
N GLU A 115 -5.85 24.87 17.13
CA GLU A 115 -5.81 23.42 16.88
C GLU A 115 -6.06 22.60 18.15
N ASN A 116 -5.46 23.01 19.27
CA ASN A 116 -5.68 22.36 20.56
C ASN A 116 -7.13 22.54 21.02
N SER A 117 -7.67 23.77 20.97
CA SER A 117 -9.03 24.09 21.37
C SER A 117 -10.08 23.38 20.52
N ILE A 118 -9.89 23.27 19.19
CA ILE A 118 -10.84 22.53 18.31
C ILE A 118 -10.71 21.01 18.49
N SER A 119 -9.51 20.51 18.74
CA SER A 119 -9.26 19.08 19.02
C SER A 119 -9.93 18.66 20.32
N ASP A 120 -9.73 19.43 21.41
CA ASP A 120 -10.37 19.14 22.68
C ASP A 120 -11.88 19.34 22.65
N LEU A 121 -12.38 20.34 21.90
CA LEU A 121 -13.81 20.46 21.65
C LEU A 121 -14.37 19.19 20.98
N LYS A 122 -13.72 18.66 19.93
CA LYS A 122 -14.16 17.43 19.25
C LYS A 122 -14.15 16.21 20.18
N ARG A 123 -13.11 16.07 21.01
CA ARG A 123 -12.96 14.96 21.95
C ARG A 123 -14.01 14.99 23.06
N ASN A 124 -14.32 16.18 23.58
CA ASN A 124 -15.03 16.34 24.84
C ASN A 124 -16.43 16.95 24.71
N ILE A 125 -16.92 17.23 23.49
CA ILE A 125 -18.25 17.83 23.26
C ILE A 125 -19.41 17.07 23.94
N SER A 126 -19.28 15.76 24.17
CA SER A 126 -20.29 14.95 24.87
C SER A 126 -20.52 15.39 26.32
N HIS A 127 -19.48 15.94 26.97
CA HIS A 127 -19.48 16.36 28.37
C HIS A 127 -20.04 17.77 28.60
N LEU A 128 -20.18 18.55 27.53
CA LEU A 128 -20.62 19.95 27.56
C LEU A 128 -22.09 20.08 27.20
N ASP A 129 -22.78 21.04 27.80
CA ASP A 129 -24.16 21.42 27.45
C ASP A 129 -24.19 22.76 26.70
N MET A 130 -23.24 23.65 27.00
CA MET A 130 -23.09 24.96 26.39
C MET A 130 -21.61 25.25 26.03
N VAL A 131 -21.36 25.91 24.91
CA VAL A 131 -20.02 26.36 24.50
C VAL A 131 -20.07 27.85 24.20
N ALA A 132 -19.29 28.65 24.93
CA ALA A 132 -19.07 30.06 24.67
C ALA A 132 -17.92 30.21 23.67
N THR A 133 -18.19 30.70 22.47
CA THR A 133 -17.16 30.94 21.47
C THR A 133 -16.79 32.41 21.46
N GLU A 134 -15.50 32.72 21.63
CA GLU A 134 -14.98 34.08 21.48
C GLU A 134 -15.12 34.55 20.04
N SER A 135 -16.15 35.36 19.74
CA SER A 135 -16.62 35.56 18.36
C SER A 135 -16.74 37.01 17.96
N PHE A 136 -17.16 37.89 18.88
CA PHE A 136 -17.52 39.26 18.55
C PHE A 136 -16.67 40.23 19.38
N PHE A 137 -15.96 41.14 18.73
CA PHE A 137 -15.05 42.08 19.38
C PHE A 137 -15.45 43.52 19.07
N LEU A 138 -15.53 44.38 20.08
CA LEU A 138 -15.79 45.80 19.89
C LEU A 138 -14.58 46.49 19.24
N ASN A 139 -14.86 47.31 18.24
CA ASN A 139 -13.89 48.20 17.63
C ASN A 139 -14.53 49.57 17.36
N GLY A 140 -14.32 50.50 18.30
CA GLY A 140 -15.04 51.77 18.32
C GLY A 140 -16.55 51.55 18.47
N ASP A 141 -17.32 52.07 17.52
CA ASP A 141 -18.80 52.00 17.49
C ASP A 141 -19.33 50.81 16.65
N SER A 142 -18.47 49.82 16.36
CA SER A 142 -18.76 48.69 15.49
C SER A 142 -18.30 47.36 16.08
N ILE A 143 -18.82 46.25 15.54
CA ILE A 143 -18.46 44.89 15.95
C ILE A 143 -17.63 44.19 14.87
N VAL A 144 -16.56 43.52 15.26
CA VAL A 144 -15.74 42.66 14.41
C VAL A 144 -16.20 41.21 14.59
N ASP A 145 -16.72 40.63 13.50
CA ASP A 145 -17.16 39.23 13.44
C ASP A 145 -15.97 38.29 13.16
N LYS A 146 -15.57 37.52 14.18
CA LYS A 146 -14.52 36.50 14.13
C LYS A 146 -15.06 35.09 14.44
N ALA A 147 -16.36 34.83 14.23
CA ALA A 147 -16.95 33.54 14.54
C ALA A 147 -16.29 32.36 13.79
N ASP A 148 -15.81 31.35 14.51
CA ASP A 148 -15.21 30.16 13.92
C ASP A 148 -16.28 29.14 13.49
N THR A 149 -16.54 29.07 12.18
CA THR A 149 -17.54 28.15 11.62
C THR A 149 -17.20 26.67 11.79
N SER A 150 -15.92 26.32 11.97
CA SER A 150 -15.48 24.94 12.20
C SER A 150 -15.86 24.48 13.61
N ALA A 151 -15.67 25.35 14.61
CA ALA A 151 -16.12 25.10 15.99
C ALA A 151 -17.65 24.97 16.05
N LEU A 152 -18.38 25.86 15.39
CA LEU A 152 -19.85 25.79 15.30
C LEU A 152 -20.35 24.49 14.67
N LYS A 153 -19.64 23.96 13.66
CA LYS A 153 -19.98 22.67 13.04
C LYS A 153 -19.85 21.51 14.04
N VAL A 154 -18.80 21.51 14.87
CA VAL A 154 -18.58 20.51 15.92
C VAL A 154 -19.68 20.60 16.99
N ILE A 155 -19.99 21.81 17.47
CA ILE A 155 -21.01 22.05 18.49
C ILE A 155 -22.39 21.57 18.01
N ARG A 156 -22.76 21.90 16.77
CA ARG A 156 -24.01 21.44 16.15
C ARG A 156 -24.07 19.92 15.97
N ALA A 157 -22.97 19.30 15.56
CA ALA A 157 -22.88 17.84 15.44
C ALA A 157 -23.07 17.14 16.80
N GLY A 158 -22.53 17.72 17.87
CA GLY A 158 -22.75 17.27 19.25
C GLY A 158 -24.15 17.58 19.82
N LYS A 159 -25.01 18.29 19.08
CA LYS A 159 -26.33 18.78 19.50
C LYS A 159 -26.28 19.63 20.77
N LYS A 160 -25.24 20.46 20.92
CA LYS A 160 -25.04 21.33 22.09
C LYS A 160 -25.35 22.80 21.76
N SER A 161 -25.52 23.62 22.80
CA SER A 161 -25.81 25.05 22.64
C SER A 161 -24.53 25.84 22.40
N ALA A 162 -24.53 26.71 21.39
CA ALA A 162 -23.47 27.69 21.18
C ALA A 162 -23.96 29.06 21.65
N ILE A 163 -23.12 29.79 22.41
CA ILE A 163 -23.33 31.19 22.78
C ILE A 163 -22.10 32.00 22.32
N ALA A 164 -22.29 33.24 21.84
CA ALA A 164 -21.20 34.06 21.34
C ALA A 164 -20.71 35.03 22.41
N VAL A 165 -19.41 35.02 22.73
CA VAL A 165 -18.81 36.02 23.61
C VAL A 165 -18.64 37.32 22.85
N VAL A 166 -19.04 38.42 23.48
CA VAL A 166 -18.88 39.79 23.02
C VAL A 166 -17.89 40.50 23.94
N SER A 167 -16.69 40.77 23.43
CA SER A 167 -15.57 41.30 24.21
C SER A 167 -15.19 42.72 23.79
N ASN A 168 -14.69 43.54 24.73
CA ASN A 168 -14.04 44.82 24.45
C ASN A 168 -12.52 44.72 24.31
N TYR A 169 -11.98 43.52 24.11
CA TYR A 169 -10.57 43.30 23.84
C TYR A 169 -10.21 43.67 22.39
N ASN A 170 -9.26 44.59 22.19
CA ASN A 170 -8.87 45.09 20.88
C ASN A 170 -7.37 45.41 20.83
N LYS A 171 -6.65 44.98 19.78
CA LYS A 171 -5.20 45.24 19.59
C LYS A 171 -4.37 45.01 20.88
N ASP A 172 -4.53 43.83 21.47
CA ASP A 172 -3.78 43.34 22.63
C ASP A 172 -3.99 44.10 23.96
N HIS A 173 -5.13 44.80 24.12
CA HIS A 173 -5.54 45.41 25.39
C HIS A 173 -7.08 45.52 25.50
N TRP A 174 -7.59 45.73 26.72
CA TRP A 174 -9.00 46.02 26.97
C TRP A 174 -9.32 47.50 26.69
N ASP A 175 -10.32 47.77 25.83
CA ASP A 175 -10.74 49.14 25.50
C ASP A 175 -11.99 49.53 26.30
N GLY A 176 -11.83 49.76 27.61
CA GLY A 176 -12.92 50.25 28.47
C GLY A 176 -13.46 51.62 28.03
N ALA A 177 -12.65 52.44 27.36
CA ALA A 177 -13.08 53.74 26.84
C ALA A 177 -14.08 53.61 25.68
N ALA A 178 -13.96 52.59 24.83
CA ALA A 178 -14.96 52.26 23.81
C ALA A 178 -16.30 51.89 24.44
N VAL A 179 -16.28 51.09 25.51
CA VAL A 179 -17.51 50.74 26.24
C VAL A 179 -18.14 51.98 26.87
N LYS A 180 -17.36 52.88 27.49
CA LYS A 180 -17.90 54.16 28.01
C LYS A 180 -18.58 55.01 26.93
N ARG A 181 -17.98 55.12 25.74
CA ARG A 181 -18.57 55.85 24.61
C ARG A 181 -19.89 55.21 24.16
N LEU A 182 -19.92 53.88 24.08
CA LEU A 182 -21.13 53.11 23.79
C LEU A 182 -22.23 53.37 24.84
N LEU A 183 -21.91 53.32 26.13
CA LEU A 183 -22.86 53.52 27.22
C LEU A 183 -23.48 54.92 27.26
N ASN A 184 -22.80 55.93 26.71
CA ASN A 184 -23.27 57.31 26.70
C ASN A 184 -24.01 57.72 25.40
N ASN A 185 -24.12 56.82 24.41
CA ASN A 185 -24.75 57.13 23.12
C ASN A 185 -25.89 56.14 22.78
N PRO A 186 -27.16 56.52 22.98
CA PRO A 186 -28.32 55.66 22.70
C PRO A 186 -28.41 55.17 21.25
N GLN A 187 -28.03 55.98 20.26
CA GLN A 187 -28.07 55.58 18.85
C GLN A 187 -27.06 54.47 18.56
N THR A 188 -25.88 54.55 19.20
CA THR A 188 -24.83 53.53 19.06
C THR A 188 -25.21 52.24 19.77
N GLN A 189 -25.91 52.32 20.92
CA GLN A 189 -26.46 51.15 21.59
C GLN A 189 -27.49 50.42 20.73
N GLU A 190 -28.47 51.13 20.18
CA GLU A 190 -29.49 50.51 19.32
C GLU A 190 -28.87 49.86 18.08
N LYS A 191 -27.91 50.55 17.45
CA LYS A 191 -27.18 49.98 16.31
C LYS A 191 -26.42 48.71 16.70
N LEU A 192 -25.65 48.74 17.79
CA LEU A 192 -24.88 47.59 18.25
C LEU A 192 -25.79 46.40 18.60
N ILE A 193 -26.88 46.63 19.35
CA ILE A 193 -27.83 45.58 19.74
C ILE A 193 -28.47 44.97 18.48
N GLY A 194 -28.87 45.79 17.51
CA GLY A 194 -29.40 45.34 16.23
C GLY A 194 -28.39 44.49 15.43
N ASP A 195 -27.13 44.95 15.34
CA ASP A 195 -26.04 44.23 14.67
C ASP A 195 -25.76 42.87 15.37
N LEU A 196 -25.70 42.86 16.71
CA LEU A 196 -25.49 41.64 17.49
C LEU A 196 -26.64 40.64 17.30
N ILE A 197 -27.90 41.07 17.30
CA ILE A 197 -29.05 40.18 17.03
C ILE A 197 -28.96 39.57 15.63
N ALA A 198 -28.63 40.39 14.63
CA ALA A 198 -28.52 39.94 13.25
C ALA A 198 -27.41 38.89 13.08
N ILE A 199 -26.23 39.14 13.63
CA ILE A 199 -25.07 38.23 13.51
C ILE A 199 -25.27 36.97 14.38
N THR A 200 -25.86 37.09 15.57
CA THR A 200 -26.21 35.95 16.44
C THR A 200 -27.14 34.97 15.71
N LYS A 201 -28.17 35.49 15.03
CA LYS A 201 -29.09 34.67 14.21
C LYS A 201 -28.44 34.09 12.96
N LYS A 202 -27.59 34.86 12.26
CA LYS A 202 -26.85 34.41 11.07
C LYS A 202 -26.08 33.11 11.34
N TYR A 203 -25.42 33.01 12.49
CA TYR A 203 -24.65 31.82 12.87
C TYR A 203 -25.43 30.82 13.74
N GLY A 204 -26.71 31.08 14.03
CA GLY A 204 -27.56 30.16 14.80
C GLY A 204 -27.12 29.99 16.26
N TYR A 205 -26.52 31.02 16.85
CA TYR A 205 -26.24 31.06 18.29
C TYR A 205 -27.54 31.09 19.11
N LYS A 206 -27.50 30.53 20.32
CA LYS A 206 -28.63 30.56 21.26
C LYS A 206 -28.72 31.87 22.04
N GLY A 207 -27.67 32.66 22.05
CA GLY A 207 -27.58 33.93 22.75
C GLY A 207 -26.18 34.52 22.70
N ILE A 208 -25.91 35.47 23.58
CA ILE A 208 -24.60 36.12 23.75
C ILE A 208 -24.14 36.11 25.21
N ASN A 209 -22.82 36.12 25.40
CA ASN A 209 -22.16 36.31 26.67
C ASN A 209 -21.40 37.64 26.64
N ILE A 210 -21.75 38.61 27.49
CA ILE A 210 -21.08 39.90 27.55
C ILE A 210 -19.84 39.79 28.44
N ASP A 211 -18.69 40.09 27.86
CA ASP A 211 -17.38 40.05 28.52
C ASP A 211 -16.71 41.42 28.40
N PHE A 212 -17.22 42.37 29.18
CA PHE A 212 -16.79 43.76 29.17
C PHE A 212 -15.97 44.06 30.41
N GLU A 213 -14.65 44.19 30.23
CA GLU A 213 -13.67 44.38 31.30
C GLU A 213 -13.02 45.77 31.28
N GLU A 214 -12.33 46.13 32.38
CA GLU A 214 -11.63 47.42 32.59
C GLU A 214 -12.49 48.68 32.40
N LEU A 215 -13.77 48.62 32.81
CA LEU A 215 -14.76 49.67 32.56
C LEU A 215 -14.50 50.96 33.35
N ASN A 216 -14.00 50.89 34.59
CA ASN A 216 -13.65 52.06 35.42
C ASN A 216 -14.77 53.11 35.48
N LEU A 217 -16.01 52.70 35.77
CA LEU A 217 -17.19 53.56 35.71
C LEU A 217 -17.31 54.41 36.99
N GLU A 218 -17.67 55.69 36.86
CA GLU A 218 -17.99 56.54 38.03
C GLU A 218 -19.30 56.09 38.71
N ASN A 219 -20.24 55.58 37.92
CA ASN A 219 -21.44 54.88 38.39
C ASN A 219 -21.87 53.81 37.38
N SER A 220 -22.52 52.76 37.88
CA SER A 220 -22.95 51.59 37.10
C SER A 220 -24.34 51.75 36.44
N ASP A 221 -24.98 52.92 36.55
CA ASP A 221 -26.39 53.07 36.15
C ASP A 221 -26.57 53.02 34.63
N SER A 222 -25.67 53.67 33.87
CA SER A 222 -25.66 53.60 32.40
C SER A 222 -25.39 52.19 31.89
N PHE A 223 -24.53 51.43 32.59
CA PHE A 223 -24.25 50.03 32.26
C PHE A 223 -25.46 49.13 32.53
N ASN A 224 -26.13 49.30 33.67
CA ASN A 224 -27.36 48.58 33.99
C ASN A 224 -28.49 48.89 33.00
N ALA A 225 -28.61 50.16 32.56
CA ALA A 225 -29.58 50.56 31.54
C ALA A 225 -29.31 49.91 30.18
N PHE A 226 -28.03 49.84 29.77
CA PHE A 226 -27.62 49.12 28.57
C PHE A 226 -27.96 47.63 28.66
N MET A 227 -27.58 46.96 29.75
CA MET A 227 -27.88 45.53 29.94
C MET A 227 -29.40 45.26 29.95
N LYS A 228 -30.20 46.15 30.55
CA LYS A 228 -31.67 46.07 30.48
C LYS A 228 -32.20 46.18 29.05
N ASN A 229 -31.67 47.11 28.25
CA ASN A 229 -32.07 47.27 26.84
C ASN A 229 -31.68 46.04 26.00
N LEU A 230 -30.41 45.64 26.11
CA LEU A 230 -29.87 44.44 25.46
C LEU A 230 -30.70 43.20 25.77
N TYR A 231 -30.94 42.93 27.07
CA TYR A 231 -31.74 41.80 27.53
C TYR A 231 -33.17 41.84 26.98
N GLY A 232 -33.84 42.99 27.03
CA GLY A 232 -35.20 43.14 26.50
C GLY A 232 -35.29 42.82 25.01
N GLN A 233 -34.34 43.31 24.20
CA GLN A 233 -34.33 43.08 22.77
C GLN A 233 -33.92 41.64 22.40
N PHE A 234 -32.95 41.05 23.10
CA PHE A 234 -32.54 39.65 22.87
C PHE A 234 -33.65 38.67 23.27
N HIS A 235 -34.30 38.87 24.43
CA HIS A 235 -35.40 38.02 24.87
C HIS A 235 -36.62 38.09 23.96
N ALA A 236 -36.92 39.27 23.39
CA ALA A 236 -37.97 39.40 22.37
C ALA A 236 -37.72 38.50 21.15
N GLN A 237 -36.45 38.17 20.88
CA GLN A 237 -36.03 37.26 19.81
C GLN A 237 -35.82 35.81 20.27
N LYS A 238 -36.16 35.47 21.53
CA LYS A 238 -35.92 34.16 22.17
C LYS A 238 -34.44 33.78 22.24
N LEU A 239 -33.56 34.78 22.38
CA LEU A 239 -32.12 34.60 22.58
C LEU A 239 -31.77 34.89 24.04
N ILE A 240 -30.85 34.09 24.61
CA ILE A 240 -30.38 34.27 25.98
C ILE A 240 -29.28 35.33 26.07
N VAL A 241 -29.14 35.94 27.25
CA VAL A 241 -28.03 36.86 27.57
C VAL A 241 -27.38 36.39 28.86
N SER A 242 -26.07 36.15 28.80
CA SER A 242 -25.23 35.94 29.98
C SER A 242 -24.13 36.99 30.05
N GLN A 243 -23.47 37.07 31.20
CA GLN A 243 -22.44 38.06 31.44
C GLN A 243 -21.35 37.52 32.35
N ASP A 244 -20.10 37.80 31.99
CA ASP A 244 -18.92 37.55 32.81
C ASP A 244 -18.77 38.67 33.85
N ILE A 245 -18.52 38.30 35.10
CA ILE A 245 -18.27 39.23 36.19
C ILE A 245 -17.04 38.82 37.00
N SER A 246 -16.19 39.81 37.29
CA SER A 246 -15.06 39.64 38.20
C SER A 246 -15.52 39.92 39.65
N PRO A 247 -15.22 39.03 40.62
CA PRO A 247 -15.77 39.09 41.98
C PRO A 247 -15.36 40.33 42.81
N GLU A 248 -14.30 41.02 42.39
CA GLU A 248 -13.74 42.18 43.10
C GLU A 248 -13.86 43.50 42.28
N ASN A 249 -14.63 43.49 41.20
CA ASN A 249 -14.87 44.68 40.39
C ASN A 249 -16.19 45.36 40.80
N ASP A 250 -16.07 46.57 41.37
CA ASP A 250 -17.20 47.40 41.82
C ASP A 250 -18.03 48.00 40.67
N ASP A 251 -17.57 47.90 39.41
CA ASP A 251 -18.33 48.32 38.23
C ASP A 251 -19.63 47.49 38.06
N TYR A 252 -19.66 46.26 38.59
CA TYR A 252 -20.81 45.36 38.50
C TYR A 252 -21.67 45.42 39.76
N LYS A 253 -23.01 45.50 39.58
CA LYS A 253 -24.00 45.35 40.65
C LYS A 253 -24.82 44.07 40.45
N PRO A 254 -24.34 42.90 40.92
CA PRO A 254 -24.97 41.61 40.64
C PRO A 254 -26.44 41.52 41.02
N GLU A 255 -26.84 42.16 42.12
CA GLU A 255 -28.22 42.19 42.61
C GLU A 255 -29.20 42.87 41.63
N ILE A 256 -28.69 43.78 40.79
CA ILE A 256 -29.44 44.43 39.70
C ILE A 256 -29.30 43.59 38.42
N LEU A 257 -28.06 43.22 38.06
CA LEU A 257 -27.73 42.52 36.81
C LEU A 257 -28.40 41.16 36.68
N GLN A 258 -28.73 40.48 37.79
CA GLN A 258 -29.48 39.21 37.75
C GLN A 258 -30.87 39.32 37.10
N LYS A 259 -31.44 40.54 37.01
CA LYS A 259 -32.72 40.79 36.34
C LYS A 259 -32.59 40.89 34.83
N TYR A 260 -31.36 41.14 34.34
CA TYR A 260 -31.05 41.41 32.93
C TYR A 260 -30.03 40.42 32.37
N ASN A 261 -29.92 39.25 33.00
CA ASN A 261 -29.12 38.12 32.54
C ASN A 261 -29.86 36.81 32.88
N ASP A 262 -29.82 35.85 31.96
CA ASP A 262 -30.18 34.46 32.23
C ASP A 262 -29.16 33.81 33.15
N TYR A 263 -27.87 34.05 32.87
CA TYR A 263 -26.75 33.52 33.65
C TYR A 263 -25.70 34.60 33.95
N ILE A 264 -25.13 34.54 35.15
CA ILE A 264 -23.98 35.32 35.57
C ILE A 264 -22.81 34.35 35.71
N VAL A 265 -21.78 34.54 34.89
CA VAL A 265 -20.57 33.73 34.92
C VAL A 265 -19.56 34.39 35.86
N LEU A 266 -19.33 33.75 37.01
CA LEU A 266 -18.41 34.25 38.03
C LEU A 266 -16.97 33.84 37.67
N MET A 267 -16.14 34.81 37.31
CA MET A 267 -14.71 34.63 37.01
C MET A 267 -13.89 34.60 38.30
N ALA A 268 -14.10 33.58 39.13
CA ALA A 268 -13.36 33.39 40.38
C ALA A 268 -11.99 32.70 40.11
N TYR A 269 -11.17 33.38 39.34
CA TYR A 269 -9.77 33.06 39.06
C TYR A 269 -8.98 34.36 38.82
N ASP A 270 -7.71 34.27 38.43
CA ASP A 270 -6.81 35.42 38.30
C ASP A 270 -6.64 36.20 39.62
N GLN A 271 -6.69 35.47 40.74
CA GLN A 271 -6.29 36.00 42.05
C GLN A 271 -4.86 36.56 41.99
N HIS A 272 -4.01 35.92 41.18
CA HIS A 272 -2.72 36.44 40.72
C HIS A 272 -2.69 36.41 39.18
N THR A 273 -2.17 37.47 38.56
CA THR A 273 -2.14 37.68 37.10
C THR A 273 -0.70 37.81 36.60
N GLU A 274 -0.50 37.84 35.28
CA GLU A 274 0.82 38.11 34.65
C GLU A 274 1.52 39.35 35.22
N GLN A 275 0.73 40.35 35.64
CA GLN A 275 1.21 41.64 36.14
C GLN A 275 1.33 41.69 37.67
N SER A 276 0.89 40.66 38.40
CA SER A 276 1.01 40.60 39.86
C SER A 276 2.26 39.83 40.31
N ASN A 277 2.46 39.74 41.63
CA ASN A 277 3.43 38.81 42.19
C ASN A 277 2.97 37.36 42.01
N ALA A 278 3.91 36.42 41.87
CA ALA A 278 3.60 35.00 41.81
C ALA A 278 2.76 34.54 43.02
N GLY A 279 1.74 33.74 42.74
CA GLY A 279 0.79 33.20 43.71
C GLY A 279 -0.27 32.33 43.06
N ASP A 280 -1.23 31.86 43.87
CA ASP A 280 -2.26 30.91 43.43
C ASP A 280 -3.21 31.52 42.40
N ILE A 281 -3.62 30.72 41.42
CA ILE A 281 -4.49 31.20 40.33
C ILE A 281 -5.95 31.28 40.82
N SER A 282 -6.35 30.28 41.59
CA SER A 282 -7.71 30.14 42.12
C SER A 282 -7.68 29.45 43.48
N HIS A 283 -7.17 30.13 44.51
CA HIS A 283 -7.09 29.58 45.86
C HIS A 283 -8.47 29.10 46.32
N GLN A 284 -8.57 27.82 46.69
CA GLN A 284 -9.86 27.16 46.94
C GLN A 284 -10.75 27.94 47.91
N GLU A 285 -10.23 28.36 49.07
CA GLU A 285 -11.02 29.10 50.07
C GLU A 285 -11.48 30.49 49.58
N TRP A 286 -10.67 31.17 48.75
CA TRP A 286 -11.05 32.45 48.15
C TRP A 286 -12.17 32.26 47.13
N VAL A 287 -12.07 31.25 46.26
CA VAL A 287 -13.14 30.91 45.31
C VAL A 287 -14.45 30.58 46.04
N GLU A 288 -14.37 29.77 47.10
CA GLU A 288 -15.51 29.44 47.95
C GLU A 288 -16.12 30.71 48.59
N GLU A 289 -15.31 31.63 49.10
CA GLU A 289 -15.79 32.91 49.64
C GLU A 289 -16.51 33.76 48.58
N LYS A 290 -15.94 33.88 47.38
CA LYS A 290 -16.55 34.68 46.30
C LYS A 290 -17.85 34.06 45.81
N LEU A 291 -17.90 32.73 45.73
CA LEU A 291 -19.12 32.00 45.41
C LEU A 291 -20.20 32.21 46.49
N ASP A 292 -19.83 32.11 47.77
CA ASP A 292 -20.72 32.38 48.89
C ASP A 292 -21.27 33.82 48.85
N ASN A 293 -20.42 34.80 48.52
CA ASN A 293 -20.79 36.20 48.40
C ASN A 293 -21.79 36.43 47.27
N ILE A 294 -21.52 35.92 46.07
CA ILE A 294 -22.40 36.13 44.91
C ILE A 294 -23.76 35.46 45.10
N CYS A 295 -23.78 34.22 45.60
CA CYS A 295 -25.02 33.47 45.85
C CYS A 295 -25.84 34.03 47.02
N SER A 296 -25.25 34.91 47.85
CA SER A 296 -26.03 35.67 48.85
C SER A 296 -26.81 36.85 48.27
N LYS A 297 -26.41 37.32 47.08
CA LYS A 297 -26.98 38.50 46.38
C LYS A 297 -27.82 38.13 45.16
N VAL A 298 -27.49 37.01 44.53
CA VAL A 298 -28.07 36.52 43.27
C VAL A 298 -28.69 35.15 43.50
N ASP A 299 -29.78 34.84 42.79
CA ASP A 299 -30.33 33.48 42.72
C ASP A 299 -29.25 32.49 42.21
N ALA A 300 -28.89 31.50 43.04
CA ALA A 300 -27.85 30.52 42.71
C ALA A 300 -28.11 29.81 41.37
N SER A 301 -29.38 29.59 41.01
CA SER A 301 -29.78 28.96 39.74
C SER A 301 -29.44 29.79 38.48
N LYS A 302 -28.91 31.00 38.65
CA LYS A 302 -28.36 31.86 37.60
C LYS A 302 -26.84 31.95 37.60
N VAL A 303 -26.16 31.42 38.61
CA VAL A 303 -24.69 31.55 38.75
C VAL A 303 -24.00 30.40 38.03
N ILE A 304 -23.01 30.70 37.20
CA ILE A 304 -22.10 29.72 36.60
C ILE A 304 -20.70 30.00 37.15
N LEU A 305 -20.07 29.05 37.85
CA LEU A 305 -18.71 29.23 38.36
C LEU A 305 -17.69 28.91 37.26
N ALA A 306 -16.87 29.88 36.86
CA ALA A 306 -15.82 29.66 35.88
C ALA A 306 -14.51 29.20 36.54
N LEU A 307 -13.85 28.19 35.95
CA LEU A 307 -12.66 27.52 36.45
C LEU A 307 -11.44 27.90 35.61
N ALA A 308 -10.36 28.35 36.25
CA ALA A 308 -9.09 28.60 35.57
C ALA A 308 -8.40 27.29 35.16
N CYS A 309 -8.34 27.04 33.86
CA CYS A 309 -7.68 25.90 33.24
C CYS A 309 -6.30 26.26 32.68
N TYR A 310 -5.51 27.02 33.46
CA TYR A 310 -4.18 27.51 33.10
C TYR A 310 -3.39 27.88 34.36
N GLY A 311 -2.17 28.34 34.17
CA GLY A 311 -1.31 28.93 35.19
C GLY A 311 -0.47 30.07 34.63
N TYR A 312 0.50 30.52 35.43
CA TYR A 312 1.47 31.53 35.05
C TYR A 312 2.89 31.12 35.47
N ASP A 313 3.86 31.45 34.63
CA ASP A 313 5.29 31.35 34.91
C ASP A 313 5.87 32.75 35.06
N TRP A 314 6.29 33.11 36.28
CA TRP A 314 6.92 34.40 36.59
C TRP A 314 8.45 34.28 36.65
N PRO A 315 9.18 34.88 35.69
CA PRO A 315 10.61 35.11 35.82
C PRO A 315 10.89 36.18 36.88
N GLN A 316 12.02 36.04 37.57
CA GLN A 316 12.47 37.02 38.55
C GLN A 316 12.61 38.41 37.92
N ASN A 317 11.96 39.41 38.52
CA ASN A 317 11.95 40.81 38.07
C ASN A 317 11.34 41.04 36.67
N SER A 318 10.42 40.17 36.23
CA SER A 318 9.68 40.31 34.97
C SER A 318 8.16 40.11 35.19
N VAL A 319 7.36 40.41 34.17
CA VAL A 319 5.97 39.92 34.09
C VAL A 319 5.94 38.41 33.90
N GLY A 320 4.88 37.79 34.41
CA GLY A 320 4.57 36.38 34.15
C GLY A 320 4.06 36.16 32.74
N ASN A 321 4.14 34.90 32.28
CA ASN A 321 3.53 34.45 31.03
C ASN A 321 2.50 33.36 31.33
N SER A 322 1.32 33.43 30.70
CA SER A 322 0.32 32.36 30.77
C SER A 322 0.91 31.03 30.28
N VAL A 323 0.64 29.95 31.02
CA VAL A 323 1.03 28.59 30.68
C VAL A 323 -0.17 27.65 30.80
N THR A 324 -0.31 26.72 29.86
CA THR A 324 -1.27 25.62 29.96
C THR A 324 -0.82 24.58 31.00
N TYR A 325 -1.73 23.68 31.39
CA TYR A 325 -1.37 22.56 32.25
C TYR A 325 -0.24 21.70 31.63
N GLU A 326 -0.32 21.39 30.34
CA GLU A 326 0.68 20.56 29.66
C GLU A 326 2.06 21.24 29.57
N GLU A 327 2.10 22.56 29.34
CA GLU A 327 3.33 23.35 29.38
C GLU A 327 3.94 23.40 30.79
N ALA A 328 3.12 23.60 31.82
CA ALA A 328 3.57 23.63 33.21
C ALA A 328 4.21 22.28 33.63
N ILE A 329 3.61 21.15 33.24
CA ILE A 329 4.18 19.82 33.49
C ILE A 329 5.46 19.61 32.66
N THR A 330 5.46 20.01 31.39
CA THR A 330 6.62 19.87 30.49
C THR A 330 7.83 20.65 31.01
N ASN A 331 7.63 21.88 31.46
CA ASN A 331 8.67 22.69 32.09
C ASN A 331 9.19 22.02 33.37
N ALA A 332 8.33 21.45 34.21
CA ALA A 332 8.77 20.72 35.39
C ALA A 332 9.63 19.49 35.03
N VAL A 333 9.29 18.75 33.96
CA VAL A 333 10.11 17.64 33.45
C VAL A 333 11.46 18.14 32.93
N ASN A 334 11.45 19.16 32.07
CA ASN A 334 12.66 19.71 31.43
C ASN A 334 13.68 20.21 32.45
N TYR A 335 13.21 20.92 33.48
CA TYR A 335 14.07 21.47 34.53
C TYR A 335 14.23 20.55 35.75
N LYS A 336 13.68 19.33 35.70
CA LYS A 336 13.71 18.34 36.79
C LYS A 336 13.17 18.91 38.11
N SER A 337 12.16 19.76 38.01
CA SER A 337 11.55 20.45 39.14
C SER A 337 10.54 19.55 39.85
N LYS A 338 10.51 19.64 41.18
CA LYS A 338 9.50 18.96 41.99
C LYS A 338 8.25 19.82 42.09
N ILE A 339 7.13 19.29 41.60
CA ILE A 339 5.81 19.92 41.72
C ILE A 339 5.32 19.76 43.16
N ASN A 340 4.93 20.87 43.78
CA ASN A 340 4.35 20.92 45.11
C ASN A 340 2.85 21.22 44.99
N PHE A 341 2.03 20.45 45.69
CA PHE A 341 0.63 20.77 45.90
C PHE A 341 0.48 21.43 47.26
N ASP A 342 -0.23 22.55 47.30
CA ASP A 342 -0.57 23.22 48.55
C ASP A 342 -1.95 22.74 49.03
N PRO A 343 -2.05 22.03 50.17
CA PRO A 343 -3.32 21.58 50.74
C PRO A 343 -4.29 22.70 51.12
N GLU A 344 -3.81 23.91 51.41
CA GLU A 344 -4.66 25.04 51.82
C GLU A 344 -5.31 25.70 50.60
N SER A 345 -4.54 25.94 49.54
CA SER A 345 -5.05 26.57 48.32
C SER A 345 -5.61 25.59 47.28
N ALA A 346 -5.25 24.30 47.40
CA ALA A 346 -5.45 23.26 46.40
C ALA A 346 -4.87 23.59 45.01
N ASN A 347 -3.91 24.52 44.91
CA ASN A 347 -3.18 24.84 43.69
C ASN A 347 -1.79 24.17 43.70
N LEU A 348 -1.09 24.23 42.57
CA LEU A 348 0.23 23.66 42.39
C LEU A 348 1.26 24.74 42.14
N ASN A 349 2.47 24.52 42.66
CA ASN A 349 3.61 25.37 42.36
C ASN A 349 4.94 24.61 42.24
N TYR A 350 5.88 25.22 41.55
CA TYR A 350 7.29 24.88 41.62
C TYR A 350 8.16 26.06 41.20
N SER A 351 9.46 25.97 41.45
CA SER A 351 10.44 26.94 40.95
C SER A 351 11.52 26.24 40.14
N TYR A 352 12.10 26.95 39.18
CA TYR A 352 13.26 26.49 38.42
C TYR A 352 14.23 27.63 38.10
N SER A 353 15.39 27.31 37.56
CA SER A 353 16.31 28.31 36.98
C SER A 353 16.54 27.99 35.52
N ASP A 354 16.36 28.99 34.66
CA ASP A 354 16.54 28.85 33.21
C ASP A 354 18.04 28.77 32.83
N GLY A 355 18.34 28.61 31.53
CA GLY A 355 19.71 28.58 31.02
C GLY A 355 20.52 29.86 31.29
N SER A 356 19.84 30.97 31.60
CA SER A 356 20.42 32.27 31.95
C SER A 356 20.58 32.47 33.46
N ARG A 357 20.22 31.46 34.28
CA ARG A 357 20.20 31.50 35.75
C ARG A 357 19.16 32.47 36.35
N ILE A 358 18.15 32.87 35.58
CA ILE A 358 17.00 33.60 36.10
C ILE A 358 16.11 32.61 36.83
N LYS A 359 15.65 32.96 38.04
CA LYS A 359 14.73 32.12 38.81
C LYS A 359 13.30 32.35 38.33
N HIS A 360 12.58 31.27 38.10
CA HIS A 360 11.17 31.26 37.73
C HIS A 360 10.31 30.66 38.84
N ASN A 361 9.10 31.18 39.02
CA ASN A 361 8.07 30.58 39.88
C ASN A 361 6.84 30.30 39.04
N VAL A 362 6.39 29.05 39.03
CA VAL A 362 5.23 28.61 38.25
C VAL A 362 4.12 28.23 39.21
N TYR A 363 2.93 28.80 39.02
CA TYR A 363 1.70 28.39 39.70
C TYR A 363 0.65 28.00 38.68
N PHE A 364 -0.06 26.90 38.92
CA PHE A 364 -1.06 26.38 37.99
C PHE A 364 -2.09 25.51 38.71
N THR A 365 -3.17 25.19 38.01
CA THR A 365 -4.27 24.35 38.50
C THR A 365 -4.25 22.98 37.81
N ASP A 366 -4.83 21.97 38.45
CA ASP A 366 -4.99 20.64 37.85
C ASP A 366 -6.31 19.98 38.24
N ALA A 367 -6.48 18.70 37.87
CA ALA A 367 -7.67 17.93 38.18
C ALA A 367 -8.03 17.87 39.67
N ALA A 368 -7.06 17.94 40.60
CA ALA A 368 -7.39 17.98 42.02
C ALA A 368 -8.00 19.33 42.41
N THR A 369 -7.45 20.43 41.89
CA THR A 369 -8.01 21.78 42.06
C THR A 369 -9.45 21.82 41.55
N TYR A 370 -9.68 21.38 40.31
CA TYR A 370 -11.02 21.41 39.71
C TYR A 370 -12.01 20.50 40.43
N PHE A 371 -11.59 19.31 40.86
CA PHE A 371 -12.45 18.40 41.62
C PHE A 371 -12.95 19.06 42.90
N ASN A 372 -12.07 19.73 43.65
CA ASN A 372 -12.45 20.40 44.89
C ASN A 372 -13.41 21.57 44.64
N LEU A 373 -13.14 22.39 43.62
CA LEU A 373 -14.00 23.53 43.26
C LEU A 373 -15.37 23.09 42.76
N ILE A 374 -15.44 22.09 41.88
CA ILE A 374 -16.72 21.55 41.35
C ILE A 374 -17.53 20.90 42.48
N ARG A 375 -16.89 20.10 43.34
CA ARG A 375 -17.51 19.49 44.52
C ARG A 375 -18.14 20.55 45.44
N LYS A 376 -17.56 21.74 45.51
CA LYS A 376 -18.10 22.89 46.26
C LYS A 376 -19.22 23.60 45.52
N ALA A 377 -19.08 23.82 44.22
CA ALA A 377 -20.12 24.38 43.37
C ALA A 377 -21.41 23.57 43.43
N ASP A 378 -21.31 22.23 43.44
CA ASP A 378 -22.48 21.33 43.48
C ASP A 378 -23.28 21.38 44.78
N ASP A 379 -22.67 21.81 45.90
CA ASP A 379 -23.41 22.01 47.16
C ASP A 379 -24.27 23.29 47.13
N TRP A 380 -24.08 24.18 46.14
CA TRP A 380 -24.78 25.48 46.03
C TRP A 380 -25.99 25.47 45.08
N ASP A 381 -26.31 24.34 44.43
CA ASP A 381 -27.34 24.22 43.37
C ASP A 381 -27.22 25.35 42.32
N ILE A 382 -25.98 25.71 41.97
CA ILE A 382 -25.73 26.74 40.98
C ILE A 382 -26.12 26.28 39.58
N ALA A 383 -26.35 27.23 38.67
CA ALA A 383 -26.71 26.95 37.28
C ALA A 383 -25.70 26.03 36.57
N GLY A 384 -24.41 26.22 36.83
CA GLY A 384 -23.37 25.58 36.04
C GLY A 384 -21.93 25.78 36.53
N VAL A 385 -21.01 25.12 35.83
CA VAL A 385 -19.59 25.42 35.87
C VAL A 385 -19.09 25.70 34.45
N ALA A 386 -18.13 26.62 34.30
CA ALA A 386 -17.53 26.99 33.02
C ALA A 386 -16.01 26.74 33.03
N LEU A 387 -15.43 26.32 31.91
CA LEU A 387 -13.98 26.15 31.77
C LEU A 387 -13.39 27.32 31.00
N TRP A 388 -12.48 28.07 31.62
CA TRP A 388 -11.63 29.05 30.96
C TRP A 388 -10.20 28.50 30.89
N ARG A 389 -9.80 27.81 29.82
CA ARG A 389 -10.48 27.59 28.52
C ARG A 389 -10.11 26.25 27.89
N LEU A 390 -10.86 25.85 26.85
CA LEU A 390 -10.63 24.60 26.11
C LEU A 390 -9.24 24.55 25.45
N GLY A 391 -8.55 23.43 25.63
CA GLY A 391 -7.22 23.19 25.07
C GLY A 391 -6.08 23.56 26.00
N SER A 392 -6.38 23.98 27.24
CA SER A 392 -5.38 24.39 28.24
C SER A 392 -5.48 23.58 29.54
N GLU A 393 -6.59 22.87 29.74
CA GLU A 393 -6.92 22.15 30.95
C GLU A 393 -6.14 20.85 31.18
N ASP A 394 -6.09 20.41 32.43
CA ASP A 394 -5.78 19.01 32.73
C ASP A 394 -6.89 18.10 32.22
N LYS A 395 -6.56 17.27 31.22
CA LYS A 395 -7.50 16.32 30.57
C LYS A 395 -8.20 15.37 31.54
N ARG A 396 -7.65 15.13 32.73
CA ARG A 396 -8.29 14.30 33.78
C ARG A 396 -9.61 14.90 34.29
N LEU A 397 -9.83 16.22 34.14
CA LEU A 397 -11.07 16.93 34.43
C LEU A 397 -12.30 16.25 33.80
N TRP A 398 -12.18 15.83 32.54
CA TRP A 398 -13.27 15.24 31.76
C TRP A 398 -13.80 13.93 32.35
N SER A 399 -13.04 13.27 33.23
CA SER A 399 -13.47 12.06 33.93
C SER A 399 -14.53 12.29 35.02
N PHE A 400 -14.69 13.54 35.48
CA PHE A 400 -15.64 13.88 36.55
C PHE A 400 -16.49 15.13 36.32
N ILE A 401 -16.19 15.98 35.32
CA ILE A 401 -17.01 17.16 35.03
C ILE A 401 -18.48 16.86 34.73
N SER A 402 -18.86 15.64 34.34
CA SER A 402 -20.28 15.27 34.14
C SER A 402 -20.92 14.60 35.37
N ASN A 403 -20.16 14.41 36.45
CA ASN A 403 -20.66 13.82 37.68
C ASN A 403 -21.24 14.91 38.59
N ASP A 404 -22.28 14.55 39.33
CA ASP A 404 -22.73 15.27 40.51
C ASP A 404 -21.78 14.96 41.67
N LEU A 405 -21.03 15.97 42.09
CA LEU A 405 -20.04 15.90 43.16
C LEU A 405 -20.56 16.50 44.48
N SER A 406 -21.87 16.71 44.61
CA SER A 406 -22.47 17.13 45.88
C SER A 406 -22.19 16.13 47.00
N LEU A 407 -22.16 16.60 48.25
CA LEU A 407 -21.91 15.73 49.41
C LEU A 407 -22.92 14.58 49.52
N ASP A 408 -24.18 14.83 49.20
CA ASP A 408 -25.24 13.83 49.30
C ASP A 408 -25.05 12.70 48.28
N THR A 409 -24.61 13.03 47.07
CA THR A 409 -24.31 12.05 46.03
C THR A 409 -23.02 11.29 46.35
N LEU A 410 -21.95 11.98 46.76
CA LEU A 410 -20.67 11.33 47.08
C LEU A 410 -20.73 10.42 48.32
N LYS A 411 -21.58 10.72 49.31
CA LYS A 411 -21.85 9.81 50.43
C LYS A 411 -22.50 8.50 49.98
N LYS A 412 -23.40 8.55 49.00
CA LYS A 412 -24.08 7.37 48.44
C LYS A 412 -23.18 6.61 47.45
N LYS A 413 -22.41 7.34 46.66
CA LYS A 413 -21.56 6.80 45.59
C LYS A 413 -20.25 7.60 45.52
N PRO A 414 -19.22 7.22 46.29
CA PRO A 414 -17.92 7.89 46.27
C PRO A 414 -17.29 7.85 44.88
N PHE A 415 -16.63 8.93 44.49
CA PHE A 415 -15.85 8.97 43.25
C PHE A 415 -14.53 8.19 43.40
N ASP A 416 -14.22 7.35 42.41
CA ASP A 416 -12.99 6.57 42.40
C ASP A 416 -11.81 7.40 41.87
N LEU A 417 -10.97 7.91 42.78
CA LEU A 417 -9.79 8.71 42.45
C LEU A 417 -8.75 7.97 41.57
N ARG A 418 -8.82 6.63 41.45
CA ARG A 418 -7.96 5.88 40.52
C ARG A 418 -8.20 6.27 39.06
N LYS A 419 -9.39 6.80 38.74
CA LYS A 419 -9.72 7.31 37.40
C LYS A 419 -8.91 8.54 36.98
N ILE A 420 -8.36 9.27 37.95
CA ILE A 420 -7.51 10.45 37.72
C ILE A 420 -6.06 10.26 38.20
N ALA A 421 -5.70 9.04 38.62
CA ALA A 421 -4.36 8.71 39.14
C ALA A 421 -3.31 8.53 38.04
N SER A 422 -3.72 8.05 36.86
CA SER A 422 -2.84 7.95 35.69
C SER A 422 -2.94 9.23 34.87
N LEU A 423 -1.80 9.72 34.41
CA LEU A 423 -1.72 10.90 33.56
C LEU A 423 -0.98 10.54 32.28
N ASN A 424 -1.63 10.75 31.14
CA ASN A 424 -1.00 10.59 29.83
C ASN A 424 -0.95 11.96 29.18
N MET A 425 0.25 12.43 28.85
CA MET A 425 0.40 13.57 27.95
C MET A 425 0.42 13.02 26.52
N GLY A 426 -0.44 13.57 25.67
CA GLY A 426 -0.44 13.29 24.24
C GLY A 426 -0.02 14.55 23.53
N GLY A 427 0.97 14.47 22.65
CA GLY A 427 1.52 15.64 21.98
C GLY A 427 2.99 15.45 21.58
N ILE A 428 3.49 16.43 20.85
CA ILE A 428 4.89 16.56 20.44
C ILE A 428 5.36 17.92 20.96
N SER A 429 6.42 17.92 21.75
CA SER A 429 7.07 19.13 22.22
C SER A 429 8.38 19.33 21.49
N TYR A 430 8.62 20.57 21.08
CA TYR A 430 9.82 20.97 20.39
C TYR A 430 10.71 21.82 21.29
N ILE A 431 12.02 21.55 21.25
CA ILE A 431 13.01 22.33 22.00
C ILE A 431 14.13 22.75 21.04
N GLY A 432 14.36 24.06 20.91
CA GLY A 432 15.35 24.64 20.00
C GLY A 432 14.77 25.04 18.65
N ASP A 433 15.63 25.51 17.75
CA ASP A 433 15.29 26.05 16.43
C ASP A 433 16.12 25.37 15.31
N GLY A 434 15.53 25.23 14.11
CA GLY A 434 16.14 24.57 12.93
C GLY A 434 15.46 23.25 12.49
N GLU A 435 15.85 22.73 11.32
CA GLU A 435 15.17 21.61 10.63
C GLU A 435 15.69 20.22 10.95
N ILE A 436 16.74 20.10 11.77
CA ILE A 436 17.33 18.80 12.10
C ILE A 436 16.70 18.29 13.39
N LEU A 437 16.07 17.12 13.32
CA LEU A 437 15.20 16.58 14.36
C LEU A 437 15.88 15.42 15.09
N ASP A 438 16.13 15.60 16.40
CA ASP A 438 16.55 14.53 17.30
C ASP A 438 15.48 14.23 18.35
N LEU A 439 14.92 13.03 18.30
CA LEU A 439 13.96 12.58 19.30
C LEU A 439 14.67 12.21 20.61
N ILE A 440 14.43 13.02 21.65
CA ILE A 440 15.03 12.89 22.98
C ILE A 440 14.25 11.90 23.85
N SER A 441 12.92 11.98 23.86
CA SER A 441 12.06 11.15 24.72
C SER A 441 10.84 10.61 23.98
N THR A 442 10.31 9.50 24.47
CA THR A 442 9.05 8.89 24.01
C THR A 442 8.04 8.87 25.15
N PRO A 443 6.73 8.95 24.88
CA PRO A 443 5.73 9.10 25.94
C PRO A 443 5.80 8.01 27.02
N GLN A 444 5.81 8.44 28.28
CA GLN A 444 5.70 7.58 29.45
C GLN A 444 4.53 8.06 30.32
N PRO A 445 3.67 7.15 30.81
CA PRO A 445 2.53 7.53 31.64
C PRO A 445 3.00 8.06 33.00
N GLY A 446 2.52 9.24 33.38
CA GLY A 446 2.67 9.81 34.72
C GLY A 446 1.76 9.14 35.74
N MET A 447 2.10 9.28 37.01
CA MET A 447 1.36 8.72 38.14
C MET A 447 1.22 9.75 39.26
N VAL A 448 0.01 9.88 39.79
CA VAL A 448 -0.33 10.78 40.91
C VAL A 448 -1.03 9.99 42.00
N LYS A 449 -0.60 10.20 43.24
CA LYS A 449 -1.22 9.65 44.44
C LYS A 449 -2.05 10.72 45.12
N PHE A 450 -3.33 10.44 45.36
CA PHE A 450 -4.25 11.34 46.05
C PHE A 450 -4.54 10.87 47.48
N THR A 451 -4.80 11.82 48.36
CA THR A 451 -5.35 11.60 49.71
C THR A 451 -6.68 12.34 49.81
N LEU A 452 -7.76 11.62 50.10
CA LEU A 452 -9.11 12.19 50.23
C LEU A 452 -9.39 12.53 51.70
N ASN A 453 -9.97 13.70 51.97
CA ASN A 453 -10.61 13.98 53.26
C ASN A 453 -12.00 13.31 53.29
N GLN A 454 -12.16 12.31 54.16
CA GLN A 454 -13.39 11.53 54.24
C GLN A 454 -14.58 12.30 54.83
N ALA A 455 -14.35 13.42 55.52
CA ALA A 455 -15.43 14.21 56.14
C ALA A 455 -16.19 15.07 55.12
N ASN A 456 -15.48 15.62 54.13
CA ASN A 456 -16.04 16.56 53.15
C ASN A 456 -15.84 16.11 51.68
N PHE A 457 -15.26 14.92 51.47
CA PHE A 457 -14.96 14.34 50.16
C PHE A 457 -14.13 15.26 49.25
N SER A 458 -13.32 16.17 49.80
CA SER A 458 -12.33 16.95 49.03
C SER A 458 -10.98 16.23 49.00
N ILE A 459 -10.20 16.45 47.94
CA ILE A 459 -8.81 16.00 47.86
C ILE A 459 -7.99 16.87 48.81
N ALA A 460 -7.43 16.26 49.85
CA ALA A 460 -6.65 16.92 50.89
C ALA A 460 -5.17 17.01 50.55
N ASN A 461 -4.67 16.07 49.75
CA ASN A 461 -3.29 16.08 49.29
C ASN A 461 -3.17 15.37 47.95
N GLN A 462 -2.21 15.80 47.13
CA GLN A 462 -1.76 15.07 45.95
C GLN A 462 -0.24 15.05 45.85
N GLN A 463 0.28 13.96 45.31
CA GLN A 463 1.71 13.79 45.09
C GLN A 463 1.97 13.15 43.72
N TYR A 464 2.67 13.87 42.86
CA TYR A 464 3.22 13.33 41.62
C TYR A 464 4.34 12.34 41.97
N THR A 465 4.09 11.05 41.76
CA THR A 465 5.11 9.99 41.97
C THR A 465 5.96 9.78 40.72
N ARG A 466 5.39 10.07 39.55
CA ARG A 466 6.10 10.13 38.26
C ARG A 466 5.45 11.18 37.38
N LEU A 467 6.25 12.09 36.82
CA LEU A 467 5.77 13.03 35.80
C LEU A 467 5.61 12.29 34.46
N PRO A 468 4.56 12.59 33.68
CA PRO A 468 4.40 12.04 32.34
C PRO A 468 5.45 12.63 31.39
N GLU A 469 5.90 11.85 30.43
CA GLU A 469 6.74 12.33 29.33
C GLU A 469 5.92 12.31 28.04
N GLN A 470 6.26 13.21 27.09
CA GLN A 470 5.71 13.23 25.74
C GLN A 470 6.82 12.99 24.71
N TYR A 471 6.48 12.97 23.42
CA TYR A 471 7.52 13.02 22.39
C TYR A 471 8.21 14.38 22.48
N VAL A 472 9.49 14.39 22.84
CA VAL A 472 10.29 15.62 22.85
C VAL A 472 11.26 15.54 21.68
N ILE A 473 11.09 16.42 20.71
CA ILE A 473 11.96 16.56 19.55
C ILE A 473 12.84 17.78 19.77
N LYS A 474 14.14 17.56 19.76
CA LYS A 474 15.11 18.65 19.70
C LYS A 474 15.28 19.11 18.27
N ARG A 475 15.24 20.43 18.07
CA ARG A 475 15.56 21.10 16.81
C ARG A 475 16.96 21.73 16.88
N PHE A 476 17.66 21.67 15.76
CA PHE A 476 18.97 22.28 15.56
C PHE A 476 19.21 22.52 14.07
N GLY A 477 20.21 23.34 13.76
CA GLY A 477 20.61 23.65 12.39
C GLY A 477 20.28 25.07 11.94
N GLU A 478 19.65 25.89 12.78
CA GLU A 478 19.46 27.31 12.48
C GLU A 478 20.81 28.02 12.35
N ALA A 479 20.99 28.75 11.24
CA ALA A 479 22.19 29.53 10.98
C ALA A 479 21.91 30.78 10.15
N ASP A 480 22.55 31.89 10.49
CA ASP A 480 22.40 33.11 9.68
C ASP A 480 23.12 32.97 8.33
N LYS A 481 22.40 33.30 7.25
CA LYS A 481 22.89 33.29 5.85
C LYS A 481 23.63 32.01 5.42
N LYS A 482 23.18 30.83 5.86
CA LYS A 482 23.64 29.54 5.34
C LYS A 482 22.50 28.75 4.71
N ILE A 483 22.81 27.92 3.70
CA ILE A 483 21.80 27.06 3.06
C ILE A 483 22.42 25.70 2.68
N ALA A 484 21.75 24.60 3.01
CA ALA A 484 22.09 23.24 2.61
C ALA A 484 21.14 22.78 1.50
N LEU A 485 21.69 22.23 0.41
CA LEU A 485 20.90 21.64 -0.67
C LEU A 485 20.74 20.14 -0.43
N THR A 486 19.48 19.69 -0.40
CA THR A 486 19.13 18.26 -0.27
C THR A 486 18.38 17.78 -1.50
N PHE A 487 18.64 16.53 -1.91
CA PHE A 487 18.03 15.89 -3.07
C PHE A 487 17.41 14.55 -2.68
N ASP A 488 16.13 14.35 -2.99
CA ASP A 488 15.38 13.14 -2.67
C ASP A 488 15.05 12.31 -3.93
N ASP A 489 14.70 11.04 -3.69
CA ASP A 489 14.30 9.99 -4.63
C ASP A 489 15.42 9.31 -5.45
N GLY A 490 16.58 9.95 -5.61
CA GLY A 490 17.69 9.43 -6.41
C GLY A 490 18.34 8.14 -5.90
N PRO A 491 19.34 7.60 -6.62
CA PRO A 491 19.86 8.11 -7.90
C PRO A 491 19.07 7.64 -9.14
N ASP A 492 18.83 8.55 -10.09
CA ASP A 492 18.27 8.33 -11.42
C ASP A 492 19.35 8.47 -12.53
N PRO A 493 19.36 7.58 -13.54
CA PRO A 493 20.42 7.59 -14.56
C PRO A 493 20.40 8.78 -15.53
N VAL A 494 19.32 9.57 -15.56
CA VAL A 494 19.15 10.73 -16.45
C VAL A 494 19.39 12.04 -15.69
N TYR A 495 18.76 12.23 -14.54
CA TYR A 495 18.74 13.53 -13.86
C TYR A 495 19.84 13.69 -12.80
N THR A 496 20.14 12.66 -11.98
CA THR A 496 21.21 12.72 -10.97
C THR A 496 22.57 13.14 -11.56
N PRO A 497 23.05 12.61 -12.71
CA PRO A 497 24.29 13.07 -13.32
C PRO A 497 24.29 14.57 -13.69
N GLN A 498 23.14 15.10 -14.10
CA GLN A 498 23.01 16.53 -14.45
C GLN A 498 23.08 17.41 -13.20
N VAL A 499 22.41 17.00 -12.12
CA VAL A 499 22.49 17.66 -10.80
C VAL A 499 23.94 17.66 -10.30
N LEU A 500 24.61 16.50 -10.28
CA LEU A 500 26.01 16.37 -9.85
C LEU A 500 26.94 17.29 -10.66
N ASN A 501 26.75 17.37 -11.98
CA ASN A 501 27.53 18.25 -12.85
C ASN A 501 27.33 19.75 -12.52
N ILE A 502 26.08 20.16 -12.23
CA ILE A 502 25.77 21.55 -11.83
C ILE A 502 26.44 21.87 -10.49
N LEU A 503 26.28 21.02 -9.48
CA LEU A 503 26.87 21.21 -8.15
C LEU A 503 28.40 21.29 -8.22
N LYS A 504 29.03 20.40 -9.00
CA LYS A 504 30.48 20.38 -9.22
C LYS A 504 30.98 21.63 -9.94
N LYS A 505 30.26 22.10 -10.96
CA LYS A 505 30.57 23.34 -11.69
C LYS A 505 30.45 24.57 -10.79
N GLU A 506 29.42 24.62 -9.96
CA GLU A 506 29.13 25.74 -9.06
C GLU A 506 29.91 25.68 -7.74
N LYS A 507 30.63 24.57 -7.48
CA LYS A 507 31.36 24.27 -6.24
C LYS A 507 30.47 24.37 -5.00
N VAL A 508 29.29 23.75 -5.08
CA VAL A 508 28.27 23.78 -4.03
C VAL A 508 28.16 22.38 -3.39
N PRO A 509 28.19 22.25 -2.06
CA PRO A 509 27.90 20.99 -1.38
C PRO A 509 26.44 20.54 -1.57
N GLY A 510 26.16 19.27 -1.31
CA GLY A 510 24.83 18.68 -1.38
C GLY A 510 24.71 17.42 -0.54
N CYS A 511 23.48 17.06 -0.20
CA CYS A 511 23.12 15.84 0.51
C CYS A 511 22.03 15.09 -0.28
N PHE A 512 22.18 13.78 -0.50
CA PHE A 512 21.28 12.96 -1.31
C PHE A 512 20.58 11.91 -0.42
N PHE A 513 19.26 11.97 -0.31
CA PHE A 513 18.45 10.97 0.38
C PHE A 513 17.99 9.91 -0.63
N VAL A 514 18.66 8.77 -0.61
CA VAL A 514 18.52 7.78 -1.68
C VAL A 514 17.46 6.75 -1.39
N VAL A 515 16.70 6.40 -2.43
CA VAL A 515 15.73 5.30 -2.40
C VAL A 515 16.46 4.00 -2.76
N GLY A 516 16.34 2.98 -1.90
CA GLY A 516 17.11 1.74 -2.01
C GLY A 516 16.94 1.03 -3.36
N ILE A 517 15.72 0.95 -3.92
CA ILE A 517 15.52 0.32 -5.24
C ILE A 517 16.15 1.11 -6.38
N MET A 518 16.20 2.45 -6.28
CA MET A 518 16.86 3.31 -7.26
C MET A 518 18.38 3.19 -7.17
N ALA A 519 18.90 3.16 -5.94
CA ALA A 519 20.31 2.91 -5.66
C ALA A 519 20.77 1.50 -6.09
N GLU A 520 19.94 0.47 -5.96
CA GLU A 520 20.26 -0.90 -6.39
C GLU A 520 20.43 -0.95 -7.92
N GLN A 521 19.59 -0.21 -8.65
CA GLN A 521 19.64 -0.16 -10.10
C GLN A 521 20.80 0.70 -10.62
N ASN A 522 21.26 1.67 -9.81
CA ASN A 522 22.24 2.69 -10.20
C ASN A 522 23.44 2.74 -9.22
N MET A 523 23.97 1.58 -8.80
CA MET A 523 25.02 1.48 -7.77
C MET A 523 26.29 2.30 -8.10
N GLU A 524 26.63 2.46 -9.38
CA GLU A 524 27.77 3.27 -9.79
C GLU A 524 27.55 4.77 -9.55
N LEU A 525 26.32 5.27 -9.74
CA LEU A 525 25.96 6.66 -9.44
C LEU A 525 25.95 6.92 -7.95
N LEU A 526 25.41 6.00 -7.13
CA LEU A 526 25.49 6.09 -5.67
C LEU A 526 26.96 6.16 -5.19
N ARG A 527 27.84 5.34 -5.80
CA ARG A 527 29.29 5.41 -5.50
C ARG A 527 29.89 6.74 -5.96
N GLN A 528 29.45 7.28 -7.09
CA GLN A 528 29.89 8.58 -7.58
C GLN A 528 29.47 9.72 -6.63
N GLU A 529 28.23 9.76 -6.17
CA GLU A 529 27.73 10.74 -5.17
C GLU A 529 28.65 10.76 -3.94
N TYR A 530 28.99 9.57 -3.43
CA TYR A 530 29.90 9.44 -2.30
C TYR A 530 31.32 9.96 -2.64
N ASN A 531 31.89 9.52 -3.76
CA ASN A 531 33.26 9.86 -4.15
C ASN A 531 33.45 11.35 -4.51
N ASP A 532 32.42 11.99 -5.08
CA ASP A 532 32.43 13.42 -5.40
C ASP A 532 32.30 14.31 -4.15
N GLY A 533 32.04 13.73 -2.98
CA GLY A 533 32.12 14.42 -1.68
C GLY A 533 30.78 14.66 -0.97
N TYR A 534 29.66 14.23 -1.55
CA TYR A 534 28.32 14.54 -1.05
C TYR A 534 27.90 13.68 0.14
N GLU A 535 27.05 14.22 1.01
CA GLU A 535 26.43 13.46 2.10
C GLU A 535 25.33 12.54 1.53
N ILE A 536 25.16 11.34 2.07
CA ILE A 536 24.12 10.39 1.63
C ILE A 536 23.27 10.03 2.84
N GLY A 537 21.97 10.26 2.72
CA GLY A 537 20.94 9.86 3.66
C GLY A 537 20.08 8.73 3.12
N ASN A 538 19.32 8.13 4.03
CA ASN A 538 18.38 7.05 3.72
C ASN A 538 16.99 7.62 3.43
N HIS A 539 16.37 7.19 2.33
CA HIS A 539 14.98 7.54 1.98
C HIS A 539 14.10 6.29 1.80
N THR A 540 14.32 5.25 2.61
CA THR A 540 13.68 3.92 2.57
C THR A 540 14.04 3.10 1.31
N PHE A 541 13.59 1.84 1.21
CA PHE A 541 13.98 0.95 0.11
C PHE A 541 12.98 0.99 -1.04
N PHE A 542 11.70 0.87 -0.72
CA PHE A 542 10.60 0.86 -1.68
C PHE A 542 9.78 2.17 -1.71
N HIS A 543 10.22 3.21 -1.00
CA HIS A 543 9.54 4.50 -0.90
C HIS A 543 8.05 4.40 -0.46
N PRO A 544 7.70 3.66 0.62
CA PRO A 544 6.33 3.60 1.11
C PRO A 544 5.97 4.83 1.96
N ASP A 545 4.68 5.14 2.07
CA ASP A 545 4.17 6.01 3.14
C ASP A 545 4.41 5.32 4.49
N MET A 546 5.28 5.92 5.30
CA MET A 546 5.73 5.37 6.57
C MET A 546 4.64 5.38 7.64
N SER A 547 3.64 6.25 7.52
CA SER A 547 2.49 6.30 8.43
C SER A 547 1.52 5.13 8.22
N ALA A 548 1.57 4.51 7.03
CA ALA A 548 0.68 3.42 6.62
C ALA A 548 1.24 2.01 6.87
N ILE A 549 2.50 1.88 7.32
CA ILE A 549 3.18 0.58 7.45
C ILE A 549 3.60 0.25 8.89
N GLY A 550 3.58 -1.04 9.24
CA GLY A 550 3.92 -1.49 10.59
C GLY A 550 5.42 -1.41 10.92
N PRO A 551 5.81 -1.38 12.22
CA PRO A 551 7.21 -1.18 12.66
C PRO A 551 8.23 -2.17 12.09
N ARG A 552 7.82 -3.43 11.85
CA ARG A 552 8.69 -4.45 11.23
C ARG A 552 9.02 -4.11 9.77
N ARG A 553 8.06 -3.54 9.04
CA ARG A 553 8.27 -3.12 7.65
C ARG A 553 9.16 -1.89 7.61
N VAL A 554 8.91 -0.89 8.46
CA VAL A 554 9.78 0.28 8.63
C VAL A 554 11.23 -0.13 8.89
N LYS A 555 11.45 -1.06 9.82
CA LYS A 555 12.79 -1.59 10.11
C LYS A 555 13.44 -2.21 8.87
N PHE A 556 12.69 -3.01 8.11
CA PHE A 556 13.18 -3.62 6.87
C PHE A 556 13.57 -2.55 5.84
N GLU A 557 12.72 -1.55 5.61
CA GLU A 557 12.97 -0.45 4.67
C GLU A 557 14.28 0.28 5.00
N LEU A 558 14.43 0.68 6.27
CA LEU A 558 15.61 1.39 6.76
C LEU A 558 16.88 0.54 6.68
N ASN A 559 16.81 -0.74 7.06
CA ASN A 559 17.96 -1.61 7.10
C ASN A 559 18.42 -2.06 5.72
N ALA A 560 17.48 -2.33 4.80
CA ALA A 560 17.80 -2.70 3.43
C ALA A 560 18.56 -1.58 2.72
N THR A 561 18.07 -0.34 2.80
CA THR A 561 18.74 0.83 2.19
C THR A 561 20.08 1.12 2.84
N ARG A 562 20.19 1.03 4.18
CA ARG A 562 21.49 1.19 4.87
C ARG A 562 22.52 0.17 4.39
N ARG A 563 22.14 -1.10 4.32
CA ARG A 563 23.04 -2.18 3.89
C ARG A 563 23.51 -1.99 2.46
N LEU A 564 22.63 -1.50 1.58
CA LEU A 564 22.99 -1.16 0.23
C LEU A 564 24.00 0.00 0.19
N ILE A 565 23.78 1.08 0.93
CA ILE A 565 24.72 2.21 1.04
C ILE A 565 26.08 1.72 1.56
N GLU A 566 26.09 0.90 2.62
CA GLU A 566 27.30 0.29 3.18
C GLU A 566 28.04 -0.57 2.16
N ALA A 567 27.33 -1.41 1.43
CA ALA A 567 27.92 -2.31 0.43
C ALA A 567 28.51 -1.55 -0.77
N VAL A 568 27.91 -0.43 -1.17
CA VAL A 568 28.35 0.35 -2.34
C VAL A 568 29.48 1.33 -1.99
N THR A 569 29.40 1.99 -0.83
CA THR A 569 30.27 3.11 -0.44
C THR A 569 31.33 2.74 0.60
N GLY A 570 31.17 1.60 1.28
CA GLY A 570 32.00 1.22 2.43
C GLY A 570 31.71 2.01 3.71
N HIS A 571 30.70 2.88 3.69
CA HIS A 571 30.31 3.77 4.79
C HIS A 571 28.83 3.60 5.12
N SER A 572 28.48 3.69 6.39
CA SER A 572 27.08 3.72 6.82
C SER A 572 26.52 5.14 6.72
N THR A 573 25.27 5.34 7.12
CA THR A 573 24.68 6.67 7.30
C THR A 573 23.77 6.71 8.52
N ILE A 574 23.79 7.84 9.22
CA ILE A 574 22.84 8.19 10.29
C ILE A 574 21.78 9.19 9.81
N LEU A 575 21.87 9.69 8.58
CA LEU A 575 20.89 10.63 8.04
C LEU A 575 19.70 9.87 7.48
N PHE A 576 18.50 10.32 7.80
CA PHE A 576 17.26 9.77 7.29
C PHE A 576 16.25 10.87 7.03
N ARG A 577 15.47 10.72 5.97
CA ARG A 577 14.30 11.55 5.67
C ARG A 577 13.14 10.63 5.31
N ALA A 578 11.97 10.88 5.87
CA ALA A 578 10.80 10.01 5.68
C ALA A 578 10.04 10.40 4.40
N PRO A 579 9.66 9.44 3.54
CA PRO A 579 8.82 9.74 2.37
C PRO A 579 7.47 10.39 2.71
N PHE A 580 6.92 11.15 1.76
CA PHE A 580 5.56 11.75 1.77
C PHE A 580 5.27 12.81 2.84
N ASN A 581 6.20 13.76 3.05
CA ASN A 581 5.95 14.97 3.85
C ASN A 581 5.70 14.71 5.35
N ALA A 582 6.25 13.61 5.89
CA ALA A 582 6.22 13.28 7.32
C ALA A 582 7.42 13.91 8.10
N ASP A 583 8.12 14.84 7.46
CA ASP A 583 9.49 15.29 7.72
C ASP A 583 9.64 16.81 7.94
N ALA A 584 8.77 17.67 7.39
CA ALA A 584 8.92 19.13 7.55
C ALA A 584 8.70 19.62 8.99
N GLU A 585 7.83 18.98 9.77
CA GLU A 585 7.68 19.10 11.23
C GLU A 585 6.53 18.18 11.65
N PRO A 586 6.75 17.04 12.33
CA PRO A 586 5.67 16.17 12.76
C PRO A 586 4.63 16.93 13.62
N GLN A 587 3.43 17.17 13.11
CA GLN A 587 2.38 17.88 13.83
C GLN A 587 1.49 16.91 14.62
N ASN A 588 1.54 15.62 14.28
CA ASN A 588 0.67 14.60 14.87
C ASN A 588 1.39 13.27 15.16
N ILE A 589 0.68 12.42 15.92
CA ILE A 589 1.22 11.12 16.37
C ILE A 589 1.53 10.17 15.21
N SER A 590 0.79 10.23 14.10
CA SER A 590 1.05 9.39 12.92
C SER A 590 2.37 9.74 12.23
N GLU A 591 2.74 11.02 12.19
CA GLU A 591 3.98 11.52 11.58
C GLU A 591 5.22 11.28 12.46
N ILE A 592 5.08 11.36 13.79
CA ILE A 592 6.21 11.15 14.72
C ILE A 592 6.59 9.67 14.89
N LEU A 593 5.68 8.73 14.60
CA LEU A 593 5.95 7.29 14.76
C LEU A 593 7.09 6.80 13.85
N PRO A 594 7.11 7.13 12.53
CA PRO A 594 8.25 6.89 11.66
C PRO A 594 9.58 7.47 12.17
N VAL A 595 9.56 8.72 12.62
CA VAL A 595 10.71 9.43 13.20
C VAL A 595 11.21 8.73 14.48
N ALA A 596 10.30 8.29 15.34
CA ALA A 596 10.63 7.54 16.56
C ALA A 596 11.20 6.14 16.25
N GLN A 597 10.67 5.48 15.23
CA GLN A 597 11.16 4.16 14.82
C GLN A 597 12.53 4.25 14.13
N SER A 598 12.77 5.27 13.31
CA SER A 598 14.09 5.51 12.70
C SER A 598 15.13 5.87 13.76
N ARG A 599 14.74 6.63 14.80
CA ARG A 599 15.62 6.90 15.94
C ARG A 599 16.08 5.64 16.67
N LYS A 600 15.18 4.65 16.87
CA LYS A 600 15.55 3.33 17.45
C LYS A 600 16.57 2.56 16.62
N GLU A 601 16.65 2.84 15.33
CA GLU A 601 17.64 2.25 14.41
C GLU A 601 18.84 3.19 14.20
N ASN A 602 19.07 4.14 15.11
CA ASN A 602 20.14 5.15 15.15
C ASN A 602 20.20 6.07 13.92
N TYR A 603 19.05 6.62 13.52
CA TYR A 603 18.99 7.72 12.58
C TYR A 603 18.71 9.07 13.26
N ILE A 604 19.07 10.14 12.56
CA ILE A 604 18.70 11.53 12.79
C ILE A 604 17.80 11.93 11.61
N ASN A 605 16.65 12.51 11.91
CA ASN A 605 15.69 12.90 10.87
C ASN A 605 16.06 14.30 10.38
N ILE A 606 16.12 14.47 9.06
CA ILE A 606 16.44 15.73 8.41
C ILE A 606 15.15 16.24 7.75
N GLY A 607 14.59 17.32 8.26
CA GLY A 607 13.43 17.99 7.66
C GLY A 607 13.84 19.11 6.70
N GLU A 608 12.88 19.95 6.36
CA GLU A 608 13.03 21.06 5.43
C GLU A 608 11.97 22.14 5.72
N PHE A 609 12.38 23.41 5.63
CA PHE A 609 11.46 24.56 5.68
C PHE A 609 11.33 25.28 4.33
N ILE A 610 12.11 24.85 3.33
CA ILE A 610 12.05 25.34 1.96
C ILE A 610 11.79 24.16 1.03
N ASP A 611 10.54 24.03 0.59
CA ASP A 611 10.10 23.03 -0.39
C ASP A 611 9.34 23.73 -1.54
N PRO A 612 9.91 23.78 -2.76
CA PRO A 612 9.23 24.30 -3.93
C PRO A 612 8.25 23.31 -4.56
N GLU A 613 8.09 22.12 -3.97
CA GLU A 613 7.31 20.97 -4.45
C GLU A 613 7.63 20.68 -5.92
N ASP A 614 8.93 20.61 -6.26
CA ASP A 614 9.44 20.42 -7.62
C ASP A 614 9.09 19.04 -8.22
N TRP A 615 8.61 18.13 -7.38
CA TRP A 615 8.11 16.82 -7.75
C TRP A 615 6.73 16.85 -8.42
N GLU A 616 5.95 17.93 -8.26
CA GLU A 616 4.59 18.03 -8.81
C GLU A 616 4.57 17.99 -10.36
N PRO A 617 3.70 17.16 -10.96
CA PRO A 617 3.60 17.07 -12.42
C PRO A 617 3.22 18.41 -13.08
N GLY A 618 4.03 18.84 -14.06
CA GLY A 618 3.76 20.02 -14.88
C GLY A 618 4.31 21.34 -14.33
N LYS A 619 5.01 21.33 -13.19
CA LYS A 619 5.68 22.52 -12.64
C LYS A 619 6.84 22.97 -13.54
N THR A 620 6.92 24.28 -13.80
CA THR A 620 7.98 24.88 -14.63
C THR A 620 9.17 25.33 -13.79
N ALA A 621 10.33 25.48 -14.42
CA ALA A 621 11.54 25.98 -13.73
C ALA A 621 11.36 27.38 -13.12
N ASP A 622 10.51 28.23 -13.74
CA ASP A 622 10.17 29.55 -13.20
C ASP A 622 9.31 29.45 -11.93
N GLN A 623 8.34 28.54 -11.90
CA GLN A 623 7.52 28.32 -10.70
C GLN A 623 8.35 27.77 -9.55
N ILE A 624 9.21 26.79 -9.81
CA ILE A 624 10.14 26.23 -8.80
C ILE A 624 11.02 27.36 -8.24
N PHE A 625 11.66 28.14 -9.11
CA PHE A 625 12.51 29.25 -8.69
C PHE A 625 11.76 30.29 -7.86
N ASN A 626 10.56 30.70 -8.28
CA ASN A 626 9.77 31.71 -7.59
C ASN A 626 9.31 31.24 -6.20
N GLU A 627 8.97 29.96 -6.06
CA GLU A 627 8.58 29.40 -4.76
C GLU A 627 9.77 29.32 -3.79
N VAL A 628 10.95 28.93 -4.27
CA VAL A 628 12.20 29.00 -3.48
C VAL A 628 12.48 30.44 -3.01
N VAL A 629 12.34 31.43 -3.90
CA VAL A 629 12.57 32.85 -3.56
C VAL A 629 11.58 33.34 -2.50
N LYS A 630 10.32 32.90 -2.57
CA LYS A 630 9.27 33.26 -1.61
C LYS A 630 9.52 32.68 -0.22
N GLN A 631 10.13 31.49 -0.16
CA GLN A 631 10.44 30.76 1.07
C GLN A 631 11.88 30.97 1.59
N GLN A 632 12.67 31.86 0.97
CA GLN A 632 14.12 32.03 1.23
C GLN A 632 14.52 32.29 2.70
N ASP A 633 13.60 32.81 3.51
CA ASP A 633 13.82 33.21 4.91
C ASP A 633 13.13 32.23 5.88
N ASN A 634 12.56 31.13 5.40
CA ASN A 634 11.87 30.13 6.22
C ASN A 634 12.83 29.20 6.96
N GLY A 635 14.04 28.95 6.41
CA GLY A 635 15.01 28.04 7.03
C GLY A 635 16.36 27.95 6.29
N ASN A 636 17.12 26.92 6.65
CA ASN A 636 18.47 26.62 6.21
C ASN A 636 18.59 25.35 5.34
N ILE A 637 17.55 24.53 5.19
CA ILE A 637 17.55 23.33 4.34
C ILE A 637 16.54 23.49 3.19
N LEU A 638 17.05 23.39 1.95
CA LEU A 638 16.26 23.41 0.71
C LEU A 638 16.16 21.98 0.14
N LEU A 639 14.93 21.49 0.00
CA LEU A 639 14.60 20.23 -0.66
C LEU A 639 14.38 20.43 -2.17
N LEU A 640 14.94 19.51 -2.96
CA LEU A 640 14.71 19.31 -4.38
C LEU A 640 14.69 17.81 -4.68
N HIS A 641 14.25 17.39 -5.87
CA HIS A 641 14.19 15.99 -6.25
C HIS A 641 15.06 15.72 -7.48
N ASP A 642 15.89 14.66 -7.41
CA ASP A 642 16.70 14.21 -8.54
C ASP A 642 16.19 12.92 -9.19
N ALA A 643 15.07 12.37 -8.70
CA ALA A 643 14.30 11.31 -9.35
C ALA A 643 12.78 11.46 -9.13
N GLY A 644 12.02 10.36 -9.13
CA GLY A 644 10.58 10.38 -8.85
C GLY A 644 9.68 10.91 -9.98
N GLY A 645 10.16 10.93 -11.23
CA GLY A 645 9.40 11.44 -12.38
C GLY A 645 10.26 12.29 -13.33
N ASN A 646 9.62 13.18 -14.10
CA ASN A 646 10.36 14.13 -14.95
C ASN A 646 10.91 15.30 -14.10
N ARG A 647 12.23 15.40 -13.99
CA ARG A 647 12.96 16.44 -13.22
C ARG A 647 13.69 17.47 -14.08
N GLU A 648 13.35 17.60 -15.36
CA GLU A 648 13.97 18.58 -16.26
C GLU A 648 13.82 20.03 -15.76
N ALA A 649 12.65 20.35 -15.20
CA ALA A 649 12.38 21.67 -14.62
C ALA A 649 13.25 21.95 -13.38
N THR A 650 13.45 20.96 -12.50
CA THR A 650 14.34 21.05 -11.33
C THR A 650 15.78 21.31 -11.77
N VAL A 651 16.28 20.52 -12.72
CA VAL A 651 17.64 20.67 -13.28
C VAL A 651 17.83 22.06 -13.90
N ALA A 652 16.82 22.59 -14.59
CA ALA A 652 16.87 23.93 -15.18
C ALA A 652 16.80 25.06 -14.13
N ALA A 653 16.09 24.87 -13.02
CA ALA A 653 15.96 25.84 -11.94
C ALA A 653 17.20 25.91 -11.05
N LEU A 654 17.87 24.77 -10.80
CA LEU A 654 18.97 24.64 -9.84
C LEU A 654 20.11 25.69 -10.02
N PRO A 655 20.65 25.96 -11.23
CA PRO A 655 21.68 26.98 -11.40
C PRO A 655 21.19 28.40 -11.08
N ARG A 656 19.89 28.68 -11.28
CA ARG A 656 19.28 29.98 -10.97
C ARG A 656 19.15 30.15 -9.46
N ILE A 657 18.70 29.10 -8.76
CA ILE A 657 18.61 29.06 -7.30
C ILE A 657 19.98 29.31 -6.67
N ILE A 658 21.02 28.60 -7.14
CA ILE A 658 22.39 28.74 -6.63
C ILE A 658 22.89 30.19 -6.79
N LYS A 659 22.70 30.77 -7.99
CA LYS A 659 23.11 32.16 -8.25
C LYS A 659 22.35 33.17 -7.40
N PHE A 660 21.06 32.95 -7.17
CA PHE A 660 20.22 33.81 -6.35
C PHE A 660 20.72 33.87 -4.89
N PHE A 661 20.90 32.72 -4.25
CA PHE A 661 21.39 32.67 -2.86
C PHE A 661 22.81 33.23 -2.73
N LYS A 662 23.72 32.94 -3.68
CA LYS A 662 25.06 33.56 -3.73
C LYS A 662 24.97 35.08 -3.81
N ALA A 663 24.10 35.63 -4.67
CA ALA A 663 23.91 37.07 -4.84
C ALA A 663 23.32 37.76 -3.60
N LYS A 664 22.56 37.01 -2.78
CA LYS A 664 22.00 37.46 -1.50
C LYS A 664 22.96 37.27 -0.31
N GLY A 665 24.19 36.82 -0.55
CA GLY A 665 25.22 36.64 0.46
C GLY A 665 25.11 35.35 1.27
N TYR A 666 24.33 34.35 0.83
CA TYR A 666 24.26 33.06 1.50
C TYR A 666 25.50 32.21 1.20
N THR A 667 25.95 31.46 2.19
CA THR A 667 26.99 30.44 2.04
C THR A 667 26.34 29.07 1.94
N PHE A 668 26.66 28.32 0.87
CA PHE A 668 26.23 26.93 0.75
C PHE A 668 27.03 26.03 1.69
N THR A 669 26.34 25.17 2.44
CA THR A 669 26.90 24.35 3.53
C THR A 669 26.35 22.92 3.47
N THR A 670 26.89 21.98 4.26
CA THR A 670 26.34 20.62 4.38
C THR A 670 25.38 20.48 5.57
N VAL A 671 24.62 19.37 5.64
CA VAL A 671 23.80 19.05 6.83
C VAL A 671 24.72 18.84 8.03
N GLY A 672 25.87 18.18 7.84
CA GLY A 672 26.91 18.05 8.88
C GLY A 672 27.39 19.39 9.44
N ASP A 673 27.66 20.38 8.60
CA ASP A 673 28.10 21.71 9.04
C ASP A 673 27.02 22.43 9.88
N LEU A 674 25.74 22.30 9.52
CA LEU A 674 24.63 22.82 10.34
C LEU A 674 24.54 22.14 11.71
N MET A 675 24.97 20.88 11.82
CA MET A 675 25.07 20.13 13.07
C MET A 675 26.39 20.38 13.84
N GLY A 676 27.36 21.08 13.25
CA GLY A 676 28.73 21.17 13.76
C GLY A 676 29.46 19.81 13.77
N LYS A 677 29.18 18.95 12.79
CA LYS A 677 29.72 17.59 12.63
C LYS A 677 30.40 17.40 11.29
N LYS A 678 31.42 16.54 11.27
CA LYS A 678 32.09 16.17 10.02
C LYS A 678 31.28 15.11 9.27
N ARG A 679 31.37 15.10 7.94
CA ARG A 679 30.82 14.05 7.08
C ARG A 679 31.19 12.63 7.55
N SER A 680 32.40 12.41 8.03
CA SER A 680 32.84 11.11 8.57
C SER A 680 32.15 10.68 9.86
N GLU A 681 31.55 11.61 10.61
CA GLU A 681 30.73 11.31 11.79
C GLU A 681 29.29 10.96 11.40
N LEU A 682 28.78 11.58 10.32
CA LEU A 682 27.45 11.29 9.77
C LEU A 682 27.42 10.00 8.94
N MET A 683 28.52 9.74 8.23
CA MET A 683 28.75 8.58 7.39
C MET A 683 29.97 7.79 7.88
N PRO A 684 29.88 7.13 9.05
CA PRO A 684 31.03 6.44 9.62
C PRO A 684 31.45 5.26 8.74
N ALA A 685 32.76 5.07 8.63
CA ALA A 685 33.32 3.88 8.01
C ALA A 685 32.82 2.63 8.75
N VAL A 686 32.39 1.62 7.99
CA VAL A 686 31.86 0.40 8.59
C VAL A 686 33.01 -0.32 9.32
N LYS A 687 32.92 -0.43 10.66
CA LYS A 687 33.97 -1.06 11.51
C LYS A 687 34.19 -2.55 11.23
N SER A 688 33.29 -3.19 10.48
CA SER A 688 33.47 -4.54 9.97
C SER A 688 34.67 -4.55 9.02
N THR A 689 35.82 -4.92 9.56
CA THR A 689 37.01 -5.37 8.84
C THR A 689 36.59 -6.12 7.57
N ALA A 690 37.04 -5.78 6.38
CA ALA A 690 38.38 -6.09 5.89
C ALA A 690 38.92 -7.51 6.25
N ASN A 691 38.19 -8.38 6.97
CA ASN A 691 38.57 -9.76 7.33
C ASN A 691 37.43 -10.70 7.81
N SER A 692 36.14 -10.35 7.75
CA SER A 692 35.07 -11.25 8.28
C SER A 692 34.51 -12.29 7.28
N GLY A 693 35.28 -12.70 6.27
CA GLY A 693 34.86 -13.77 5.34
C GLY A 693 33.44 -13.55 4.75
N PHE A 694 32.66 -14.64 4.70
CA PHE A 694 31.40 -14.82 3.98
C PHE A 694 30.31 -13.74 4.16
N SER A 695 30.36 -12.84 5.14
CA SER A 695 29.33 -11.79 5.35
C SER A 695 29.53 -10.53 4.50
N GLY A 696 30.71 -9.91 4.46
CA GLY A 696 30.92 -8.64 3.74
C GLY A 696 30.96 -8.79 2.21
N SER A 697 31.65 -9.84 1.72
CA SER A 697 31.63 -10.21 0.29
C SER A 697 30.35 -10.94 -0.09
N GLY A 698 29.68 -11.59 0.87
CA GLY A 698 28.42 -12.29 0.67
C GLY A 698 27.31 -11.32 0.32
N ASP A 699 27.13 -10.23 1.07
CA ASP A 699 26.08 -9.25 0.82
C ASP A 699 26.18 -8.64 -0.57
N TYR A 700 27.39 -8.20 -0.95
CA TYR A 700 27.64 -7.68 -2.29
C TYR A 700 27.45 -8.76 -3.36
N PHE A 701 27.94 -9.98 -3.15
CA PHE A 701 27.72 -11.10 -4.07
C PHE A 701 26.24 -11.42 -4.23
N PHE A 702 25.45 -11.43 -3.16
CA PHE A 702 24.03 -11.74 -3.19
C PHE A 702 23.22 -10.62 -3.85
N ILE A 703 23.48 -9.36 -3.52
CA ILE A 703 22.85 -8.21 -4.19
C ILE A 703 23.12 -8.28 -5.69
N ASN A 704 24.38 -8.48 -6.10
CA ASN A 704 24.72 -8.66 -7.52
C ASN A 704 24.09 -9.93 -8.12
N PHE A 705 24.05 -11.04 -7.40
CA PHE A 705 23.44 -12.29 -7.87
C PHE A 705 21.94 -12.12 -8.14
N PHE A 706 21.22 -11.43 -7.26
CA PHE A 706 19.80 -11.12 -7.46
C PHE A 706 19.60 -10.10 -8.58
N TYR A 707 20.43 -9.05 -8.64
CA TYR A 707 20.39 -8.05 -9.70
C TYR A 707 20.61 -8.67 -11.09
N TYR A 708 21.73 -9.37 -11.30
CA TYR A 708 22.01 -10.06 -12.56
C TYR A 708 21.03 -11.21 -12.83
N GLY A 709 20.58 -11.90 -11.79
CA GLY A 709 19.54 -12.92 -11.88
C GLY A 709 18.23 -12.37 -12.44
N ASN A 710 17.77 -11.21 -11.93
CA ASN A 710 16.59 -10.51 -12.42
C ASN A 710 16.76 -10.05 -13.86
N ILE A 711 17.92 -9.51 -14.24
CA ILE A 711 18.21 -9.13 -15.64
C ILE A 711 18.11 -10.35 -16.56
N VAL A 712 18.74 -11.47 -16.19
CA VAL A 712 18.72 -12.70 -16.98
C VAL A 712 17.30 -13.23 -17.13
N LEU A 713 16.52 -13.25 -16.05
CA LEU A 713 15.12 -13.66 -16.08
C LEU A 713 14.29 -12.75 -16.99
N ASN A 714 14.43 -11.43 -16.87
CA ASN A 714 13.74 -10.47 -17.73
C ASN A 714 14.08 -10.68 -19.20
N ILE A 715 15.35 -10.85 -19.54
CA ILE A 715 15.78 -11.15 -20.92
C ILE A 715 15.15 -12.45 -21.41
N ILE A 716 15.18 -13.52 -20.61
CA ILE A 716 14.57 -14.81 -20.97
C ILE A 716 13.08 -14.65 -21.26
N PHE A 717 12.34 -13.92 -20.40
CA PHE A 717 10.91 -13.69 -20.60
C PHE A 717 10.61 -12.82 -21.82
N SER A 718 11.33 -11.72 -22.02
CA SER A 718 11.16 -10.86 -23.18
C SER A 718 11.43 -11.63 -24.48
N VAL A 719 12.51 -12.40 -24.54
CA VAL A 719 12.83 -13.27 -25.69
C VAL A 719 11.74 -14.32 -25.90
N ALA A 720 11.25 -14.97 -24.83
CA ALA A 720 10.18 -15.97 -24.92
C ALA A 720 8.88 -15.38 -25.50
N ILE A 721 8.47 -14.20 -25.05
CA ILE A 721 7.27 -13.50 -25.53
C ILE A 721 7.43 -13.13 -27.01
N VAL A 722 8.56 -12.53 -27.38
CA VAL A 722 8.85 -12.15 -28.77
C VAL A 722 8.86 -13.38 -29.67
N LEU A 723 9.53 -14.46 -29.28
CA LEU A 723 9.56 -15.72 -30.04
C LEU A 723 8.17 -16.34 -30.19
N ALA A 724 7.32 -16.25 -29.17
CA ALA A 724 5.95 -16.74 -29.23
C ALA A 724 5.09 -15.92 -30.21
N ILE A 725 5.15 -14.59 -30.14
CA ILE A 725 4.43 -13.69 -31.06
C ILE A 725 4.90 -13.92 -32.50
N LEU A 726 6.22 -13.92 -32.74
CA LEU A 726 6.80 -14.15 -34.06
C LEU A 726 6.39 -15.51 -34.63
N ARG A 727 6.38 -16.57 -33.82
CA ARG A 727 5.86 -17.88 -34.26
C ARG A 727 4.40 -17.81 -34.65
N THR A 728 3.54 -17.23 -33.82
CA THR A 728 2.10 -17.17 -34.08
C THR A 728 1.83 -16.44 -35.40
N LEU A 729 2.49 -15.30 -35.63
CA LEU A 729 2.40 -14.55 -36.88
C LEU A 729 2.95 -15.37 -38.08
N PHE A 730 4.08 -16.06 -37.89
CA PHE A 730 4.69 -16.89 -38.93
C PHE A 730 3.78 -18.06 -39.33
N ILE A 731 3.22 -18.80 -38.37
CA ILE A 731 2.28 -19.90 -38.61
C ILE A 731 1.01 -19.39 -39.29
N ALA A 732 0.45 -18.26 -38.83
CA ALA A 732 -0.73 -17.66 -39.46
C ALA A 732 -0.46 -17.28 -40.93
N TYR A 733 0.67 -16.61 -41.19
CA TYR A 733 1.09 -16.24 -42.54
C TYR A 733 1.25 -17.49 -43.43
N LEU A 734 1.97 -18.51 -42.96
CA LEU A 734 2.16 -19.75 -43.72
C LEU A 734 0.85 -20.48 -43.97
N ALA A 735 -0.03 -20.60 -42.98
CA ALA A 735 -1.33 -21.25 -43.13
C ALA A 735 -2.21 -20.52 -44.16
N ILE A 736 -2.25 -19.19 -44.14
CA ILE A 736 -2.99 -18.37 -45.13
C ILE A 736 -2.40 -18.57 -46.53
N ARG A 737 -1.06 -18.52 -46.65
CA ARG A 737 -0.35 -18.74 -47.92
C ARG A 737 -0.59 -20.15 -48.44
N GLN A 738 -0.62 -21.15 -47.57
CA GLN A 738 -0.89 -22.54 -47.92
C GLN A 738 -2.31 -22.68 -48.48
N ARG A 739 -3.29 -22.05 -47.83
CA ARG A 739 -4.69 -22.09 -48.29
C ARG A 739 -4.84 -21.51 -49.70
N LYS A 740 -4.13 -20.40 -50.00
CA LYS A 740 -4.11 -19.83 -51.35
C LYS A 740 -3.41 -20.76 -52.36
N ARG A 741 -2.26 -21.32 -51.99
CA ARG A 741 -1.48 -22.23 -52.84
C ARG A 741 -2.19 -23.56 -53.10
N SER A 742 -2.92 -24.10 -52.13
CA SER A 742 -3.72 -25.32 -52.25
C SER A 742 -4.83 -25.14 -53.28
N LYS A 743 -5.52 -23.98 -53.29
CA LYS A 743 -6.50 -23.66 -54.35
C LYS A 743 -5.87 -23.61 -55.74
N GLN A 744 -4.68 -23.02 -55.88
CA GLN A 744 -3.95 -22.97 -57.15
C GLN A 744 -3.49 -24.36 -57.61
N ASN A 745 -3.05 -25.21 -56.68
CA ASN A 745 -2.58 -26.57 -56.95
C ASN A 745 -3.72 -27.59 -57.05
N ALA A 746 -4.99 -27.19 -56.95
CA ALA A 746 -6.12 -28.11 -57.02
C ALA A 746 -6.15 -28.92 -58.33
N GLY A 747 -5.65 -28.33 -59.44
CA GLY A 747 -5.52 -29.02 -60.73
C GLY A 747 -4.48 -30.15 -60.78
N LYS A 748 -3.58 -30.26 -59.79
CA LYS A 748 -2.62 -31.37 -59.68
C LYS A 748 -3.20 -32.60 -59.00
N LEU A 749 -4.32 -32.43 -58.28
CA LEU A 749 -4.95 -33.52 -57.57
C LEU A 749 -5.50 -34.53 -58.58
N ILE A 750 -5.29 -35.81 -58.30
CA ILE A 750 -5.92 -36.88 -59.07
C ILE A 750 -7.44 -36.69 -58.94
N GLN A 751 -8.18 -36.77 -60.04
CA GLN A 751 -9.64 -36.59 -60.00
C GLN A 751 -10.34 -37.88 -59.59
N ASN A 752 -9.95 -39.02 -60.19
CA ASN A 752 -10.50 -40.33 -59.90
C ASN A 752 -9.35 -41.31 -59.60
N SER A 753 -9.02 -41.45 -58.32
CA SER A 753 -8.08 -42.50 -57.88
C SER A 753 -8.82 -43.83 -57.84
N ALA A 754 -8.27 -44.85 -58.49
CA ALA A 754 -8.79 -46.22 -58.51
C ALA A 754 -7.79 -47.24 -57.93
N GLU A 755 -6.63 -46.77 -57.44
CA GLU A 755 -5.64 -47.62 -56.80
C GLU A 755 -6.23 -48.30 -55.58
N LYS A 756 -5.96 -49.59 -55.42
CA LYS A 756 -6.43 -50.35 -54.25
C LYS A 756 -5.87 -49.74 -52.96
N VAL A 757 -6.67 -49.70 -51.90
CA VAL A 757 -6.26 -49.21 -50.58
C VAL A 757 -6.51 -50.26 -49.50
N SER A 758 -5.50 -50.55 -48.68
CA SER A 758 -5.67 -51.38 -47.47
C SER A 758 -5.81 -50.47 -46.24
N ILE A 759 -6.96 -50.53 -45.57
CA ILE A 759 -7.25 -49.76 -44.35
C ILE A 759 -6.92 -50.62 -43.14
N ILE A 760 -5.92 -50.25 -42.36
CA ILE A 760 -5.42 -51.03 -41.21
C ILE A 760 -5.98 -50.45 -39.91
N ILE A 761 -6.62 -51.31 -39.12
CA ILE A 761 -7.31 -50.97 -37.87
C ILE A 761 -6.68 -51.80 -36.73
N PRO A 762 -5.64 -51.29 -36.04
CA PRO A 762 -5.10 -51.93 -34.85
C PRO A 762 -6.04 -51.72 -33.66
N ALA A 763 -6.32 -52.79 -32.91
CA ALA A 763 -7.19 -52.74 -31.73
C ALA A 763 -6.55 -53.44 -30.52
N TYR A 764 -6.76 -52.87 -29.33
CA TYR A 764 -6.47 -53.51 -28.05
C TYR A 764 -7.43 -52.98 -26.98
N ASN A 765 -8.32 -53.85 -26.50
CA ASN A 765 -9.39 -53.53 -25.58
C ASN A 765 -10.33 -52.40 -26.06
N GLU A 766 -10.95 -52.59 -27.23
CA GLU A 766 -11.82 -51.61 -27.91
C GLU A 766 -13.24 -52.17 -28.15
N GLU A 767 -13.74 -53.03 -27.25
CA GLU A 767 -15.05 -53.72 -27.37
C GLU A 767 -16.25 -52.76 -27.52
N VAL A 768 -16.11 -51.51 -27.05
CA VAL A 768 -17.17 -50.48 -27.09
C VAL A 768 -17.25 -49.79 -28.46
N THR A 769 -16.12 -49.54 -29.12
CA THR A 769 -16.06 -48.66 -30.30
C THR A 769 -15.76 -49.40 -31.61
N ALA A 770 -15.08 -50.54 -31.56
CA ALA A 770 -14.54 -51.20 -32.76
C ALA A 770 -15.62 -51.57 -33.80
N VAL A 771 -16.79 -52.04 -33.38
CA VAL A 771 -17.91 -52.36 -34.28
C VAL A 771 -18.43 -51.13 -35.02
N HIS A 772 -18.62 -50.02 -34.30
CA HIS A 772 -19.05 -48.75 -34.89
C HIS A 772 -18.03 -48.21 -35.89
N THR A 773 -16.72 -48.35 -35.58
CA THR A 773 -15.63 -47.98 -36.48
C THR A 773 -15.67 -48.77 -37.79
N ILE A 774 -15.76 -50.11 -37.74
CA ILE A 774 -15.83 -50.93 -38.97
C ILE A 774 -17.10 -50.61 -39.78
N ASN A 775 -18.26 -50.47 -39.12
CA ASN A 775 -19.49 -50.07 -39.80
C ASN A 775 -19.40 -48.69 -40.46
N SER A 776 -18.70 -47.73 -39.86
CA SER A 776 -18.42 -46.43 -40.47
C SER A 776 -17.49 -46.56 -41.69
N LEU A 777 -16.46 -47.42 -41.60
CA LEU A 777 -15.51 -47.65 -42.70
C LEU A 777 -16.13 -48.37 -43.90
N LEU A 778 -17.09 -49.27 -43.67
CA LEU A 778 -17.85 -49.92 -44.75
C LEU A 778 -18.74 -48.96 -45.55
N LYS A 779 -19.04 -47.77 -45.00
CA LYS A 779 -19.81 -46.70 -45.68
C LYS A 779 -18.93 -45.77 -46.55
N ILE A 780 -17.62 -46.02 -46.66
CA ILE A 780 -16.70 -45.18 -47.43
C ILE A 780 -17.00 -45.29 -48.92
N ASN A 781 -17.02 -44.14 -49.60
CA ASN A 781 -17.20 -44.02 -51.05
C ASN A 781 -15.84 -44.03 -51.76
N TYR A 782 -15.21 -45.20 -51.88
CA TYR A 782 -13.97 -45.43 -52.61
C TYR A 782 -14.07 -46.75 -53.42
N PRO A 783 -13.60 -46.80 -54.68
CA PRO A 783 -13.91 -47.90 -55.60
C PRO A 783 -13.28 -49.26 -55.22
N ASP A 784 -12.04 -49.31 -54.72
CA ASP A 784 -11.36 -50.57 -54.37
C ASP A 784 -10.60 -50.43 -53.05
N PHE A 785 -11.14 -51.04 -51.99
CA PHE A 785 -10.49 -51.07 -50.67
C PHE A 785 -10.74 -52.36 -49.92
N GLU A 786 -9.83 -52.69 -49.00
CA GLU A 786 -9.99 -53.76 -48.02
C GLU A 786 -9.78 -53.23 -46.60
N LEU A 787 -10.51 -53.78 -45.64
CA LEU A 787 -10.35 -53.50 -44.21
C LEU A 787 -9.54 -54.63 -43.57
N ILE A 788 -8.46 -54.29 -42.87
CA ILE A 788 -7.62 -55.23 -42.13
C ILE A 788 -7.66 -54.86 -40.66
N PHE A 789 -8.47 -55.62 -39.90
CA PHE A 789 -8.57 -55.48 -38.46
C PHE A 789 -7.53 -56.38 -37.78
N VAL A 790 -6.75 -55.82 -36.86
CA VAL A 790 -5.71 -56.55 -36.13
C VAL A 790 -5.92 -56.39 -34.63
N ASP A 791 -6.40 -57.46 -33.98
CA ASP A 791 -6.44 -57.57 -32.53
C ASP A 791 -5.03 -57.85 -31.97
N ASP A 792 -4.51 -56.92 -31.18
CA ASP A 792 -3.20 -57.00 -30.52
C ASP A 792 -3.29 -57.75 -29.18
N GLY A 793 -4.00 -58.87 -29.16
CA GLY A 793 -4.17 -59.73 -28.00
C GLY A 793 -4.99 -59.06 -26.91
N SER A 794 -6.18 -58.54 -27.27
CA SER A 794 -7.11 -57.94 -26.31
C SER A 794 -7.45 -58.90 -25.17
N LYS A 795 -7.66 -58.32 -23.99
CA LYS A 795 -8.05 -59.02 -22.76
C LYS A 795 -9.56 -58.99 -22.50
N ASP A 796 -10.27 -58.10 -23.19
CA ASP A 796 -11.73 -58.01 -23.20
C ASP A 796 -12.32 -58.80 -24.39
N LYS A 797 -13.61 -58.60 -24.70
CA LYS A 797 -14.30 -59.34 -25.77
C LYS A 797 -14.10 -58.76 -27.17
N THR A 798 -13.10 -57.89 -27.38
CA THR A 798 -12.91 -57.17 -28.66
C THR A 798 -12.82 -58.12 -29.85
N PHE A 799 -11.98 -59.16 -29.77
CA PHE A 799 -11.79 -60.09 -30.88
C PHE A 799 -13.05 -60.89 -31.17
N GLU A 800 -13.68 -61.45 -30.14
CA GLU A 800 -14.85 -62.31 -30.26
C GLU A 800 -16.04 -61.55 -30.87
N ILE A 801 -16.25 -60.29 -30.47
CA ILE A 801 -17.30 -59.44 -31.03
C ILE A 801 -17.03 -59.14 -32.51
N ILE A 802 -15.79 -58.81 -32.87
CA ILE A 802 -15.46 -58.42 -34.26
C ILE A 802 -15.50 -59.61 -35.20
N ASP A 803 -14.98 -60.77 -34.78
CA ASP A 803 -15.04 -62.01 -35.55
C ASP A 803 -16.49 -62.44 -35.79
N GLN A 804 -17.35 -62.35 -34.77
CA GLN A 804 -18.77 -62.65 -34.89
C GLN A 804 -19.51 -61.74 -35.89
N HIS A 805 -19.21 -60.44 -35.91
CA HIS A 805 -19.90 -59.48 -36.77
C HIS A 805 -19.34 -59.42 -38.20
N PHE A 806 -18.03 -59.62 -38.37
CA PHE A 806 -17.34 -59.31 -39.63
C PHE A 806 -16.39 -60.40 -40.14
N GLY A 807 -16.19 -61.52 -39.43
CA GLY A 807 -15.25 -62.57 -39.83
C GLY A 807 -15.52 -63.17 -41.21
N ASN A 808 -16.78 -63.16 -41.66
CA ASN A 808 -17.21 -63.63 -42.98
C ASN A 808 -17.48 -62.50 -43.99
N HIS A 809 -17.22 -61.23 -43.65
CA HIS A 809 -17.51 -60.11 -44.54
C HIS A 809 -16.46 -60.02 -45.65
N PRO A 810 -16.83 -59.95 -46.95
CA PRO A 810 -15.89 -60.08 -48.07
C PRO A 810 -14.81 -58.99 -48.12
N GLN A 811 -15.10 -57.80 -47.58
CA GLN A 811 -14.16 -56.67 -47.51
C GLN A 811 -13.39 -56.57 -46.19
N VAL A 812 -13.67 -57.42 -45.18
CA VAL A 812 -13.04 -57.34 -43.85
C VAL A 812 -12.18 -58.58 -43.59
N LYS A 813 -10.92 -58.36 -43.27
CA LYS A 813 -9.99 -59.40 -42.83
C LYS A 813 -9.67 -59.18 -41.35
N VAL A 814 -10.06 -60.15 -40.53
CA VAL A 814 -9.86 -60.10 -39.07
C VAL A 814 -8.67 -60.97 -38.71
N PHE A 815 -7.71 -60.41 -37.98
CA PHE A 815 -6.54 -61.14 -37.50
C PHE A 815 -6.33 -60.93 -35.99
N ARG A 816 -5.79 -61.95 -35.32
CA ARG A 816 -5.34 -61.90 -33.92
C ARG A 816 -3.85 -62.18 -33.83
N LYS A 817 -3.15 -61.47 -32.94
CA LYS A 817 -1.74 -61.73 -32.59
C LYS A 817 -1.51 -61.58 -31.10
N ALA A 818 -0.36 -62.07 -30.61
CA ALA A 818 0.08 -61.79 -29.24
C ALA A 818 0.35 -60.29 -29.06
N ASN A 819 0.04 -59.74 -27.88
CA ASN A 819 0.20 -58.32 -27.58
C ASN A 819 1.65 -57.87 -27.77
N GLY A 820 1.85 -56.89 -28.67
CA GLY A 820 3.15 -56.29 -28.94
C GLY A 820 3.11 -54.75 -29.01
N GLY A 821 1.98 -54.15 -28.66
CA GLY A 821 1.70 -52.73 -28.81
C GLY A 821 1.19 -52.36 -30.21
N LYS A 822 0.56 -51.17 -30.29
CA LYS A 822 -0.02 -50.62 -31.53
C LYS A 822 0.90 -50.69 -32.76
N ALA A 823 2.17 -50.30 -32.62
CA ALA A 823 3.14 -50.36 -33.72
C ALA A 823 3.37 -51.80 -34.23
N SER A 824 3.36 -52.80 -33.35
CA SER A 824 3.45 -54.22 -33.72
C SER A 824 2.20 -54.67 -34.48
N ALA A 825 1.01 -54.25 -34.05
CA ALA A 825 -0.24 -54.54 -34.74
C ALA A 825 -0.34 -53.86 -36.12
N LEU A 826 0.08 -52.60 -36.23
CA LEU A 826 0.15 -51.86 -37.49
C LEU A 826 1.07 -52.57 -38.49
N ASN A 827 2.30 -52.92 -38.08
CA ASN A 827 3.23 -53.63 -38.96
C ASN A 827 2.70 -55.01 -39.40
N TYR A 828 2.04 -55.73 -38.48
CA TYR A 828 1.41 -57.00 -38.81
C TYR A 828 0.30 -56.82 -39.86
N GLY A 829 -0.58 -55.82 -39.68
CA GLY A 829 -1.61 -55.48 -40.68
C GLY A 829 -1.02 -55.06 -42.02
N ILE A 830 0.03 -54.23 -42.03
CA ILE A 830 0.74 -53.80 -43.25
C ILE A 830 1.37 -54.99 -43.99
N SER A 831 1.89 -55.99 -43.25
CA SER A 831 2.42 -57.22 -43.86
C SER A 831 1.34 -58.07 -44.54
N LYS A 832 0.08 -57.94 -44.12
CA LYS A 832 -1.09 -58.62 -44.70
C LYS A 832 -1.81 -57.79 -45.77
N ALA A 833 -1.47 -56.51 -45.91
CA ALA A 833 -2.02 -55.61 -46.91
C ALA A 833 -1.68 -56.06 -48.32
N SER A 834 -2.69 -56.15 -49.19
CA SER A 834 -2.51 -56.46 -50.61
C SER A 834 -2.33 -55.22 -51.49
N ALA A 835 -2.65 -54.03 -50.98
CA ALA A 835 -2.49 -52.77 -51.69
C ALA A 835 -1.09 -52.15 -51.56
N ASP A 836 -0.74 -51.30 -52.53
CA ASP A 836 0.45 -50.44 -52.48
C ASP A 836 0.25 -49.20 -51.61
N PHE A 837 -1.00 -48.83 -51.34
CA PHE A 837 -1.37 -47.73 -50.45
C PHE A 837 -2.06 -48.24 -49.20
N VAL A 838 -1.64 -47.71 -48.06
CA VAL A 838 -2.14 -48.10 -46.75
C VAL A 838 -2.72 -46.89 -46.04
N VAL A 839 -3.94 -47.02 -45.51
CA VAL A 839 -4.55 -46.04 -44.61
C VAL A 839 -4.55 -46.61 -43.20
N CYS A 840 -3.90 -45.93 -42.27
CA CYS A 840 -3.94 -46.30 -40.86
C CYS A 840 -5.00 -45.46 -40.13
N ILE A 841 -5.84 -46.13 -39.33
CA ILE A 841 -6.90 -45.52 -38.53
C ILE A 841 -6.97 -46.17 -37.14
N ASP A 842 -7.29 -45.38 -36.11
CA ASP A 842 -7.53 -45.90 -34.76
C ASP A 842 -8.91 -46.60 -34.65
N ALA A 843 -9.02 -47.64 -33.83
CA ALA A 843 -10.25 -48.43 -33.65
C ALA A 843 -11.42 -47.66 -32.97
N ASP A 844 -11.23 -46.38 -32.62
CA ASP A 844 -12.20 -45.46 -32.02
C ASP A 844 -12.57 -44.28 -32.94
N THR A 845 -12.21 -44.35 -34.22
CA THR A 845 -12.29 -43.22 -35.15
C THR A 845 -13.27 -43.49 -36.29
N GLN A 846 -14.13 -42.52 -36.57
CA GLN A 846 -15.08 -42.55 -37.69
C GLN A 846 -14.60 -41.64 -38.82
N LEU A 847 -14.65 -42.11 -40.07
CA LEU A 847 -14.26 -41.30 -41.23
C LEU A 847 -15.47 -40.71 -41.92
N LYS A 848 -15.31 -39.50 -42.48
CA LYS A 848 -16.26 -38.98 -43.47
C LYS A 848 -16.25 -39.89 -44.71
N ASN A 849 -17.41 -40.12 -45.34
CA ASN A 849 -17.54 -41.10 -46.43
C ASN A 849 -16.57 -40.88 -47.61
N ASP A 850 -16.19 -39.63 -47.90
CA ASP A 850 -15.25 -39.27 -48.97
C ASP A 850 -13.79 -39.14 -48.50
N ALA A 851 -13.47 -39.45 -47.23
CA ALA A 851 -12.17 -39.15 -46.64
C ALA A 851 -11.01 -39.92 -47.32
N VAL A 852 -11.20 -41.21 -47.62
CA VAL A 852 -10.16 -42.02 -48.31
C VAL A 852 -9.93 -41.50 -49.72
N THR A 853 -11.01 -41.18 -50.45
CA THR A 853 -10.94 -40.52 -51.76
C THR A 853 -10.10 -39.25 -51.66
N GLU A 854 -10.43 -38.34 -50.74
CA GLU A 854 -9.71 -37.08 -50.56
C GLU A 854 -8.24 -37.25 -50.18
N LEU A 855 -7.87 -38.30 -49.44
CA LEU A 855 -6.45 -38.62 -49.16
C LEU A 855 -5.73 -39.05 -50.43
N MET A 856 -6.33 -39.97 -51.18
CA MET A 856 -5.70 -40.59 -52.35
C MET A 856 -5.42 -39.61 -53.49
N ARG A 857 -6.22 -38.54 -53.60
CA ARG A 857 -6.02 -37.47 -54.59
C ARG A 857 -4.66 -36.77 -54.51
N TYR A 858 -3.97 -36.86 -53.36
CA TYR A 858 -2.67 -36.20 -53.14
C TYR A 858 -1.47 -37.01 -53.63
N PHE A 859 -1.60 -38.29 -54.01
CA PHE A 859 -0.50 -39.11 -54.48
C PHE A 859 -0.13 -38.90 -55.97
N TYR A 860 -0.24 -37.67 -56.47
CA TYR A 860 0.11 -37.30 -57.85
C TYR A 860 1.63 -37.29 -58.15
N SER A 861 2.46 -37.62 -57.16
CA SER A 861 3.92 -37.68 -57.30
C SER A 861 4.50 -38.77 -56.41
N ASP A 862 5.52 -39.48 -56.88
CA ASP A 862 6.23 -40.52 -56.12
C ASP A 862 7.01 -39.97 -54.93
N LYS A 863 7.30 -38.65 -54.94
CA LYS A 863 7.89 -37.97 -53.79
C LYS A 863 6.92 -37.85 -52.62
N ILE A 864 5.60 -37.96 -52.83
CA ILE A 864 4.60 -37.86 -51.77
C ILE A 864 4.42 -39.26 -51.18
N ALA A 865 4.98 -39.46 -50.00
CA ALA A 865 4.96 -40.75 -49.31
C ALA A 865 3.83 -40.87 -48.28
N ALA A 866 3.35 -39.73 -47.76
CA ALA A 866 2.28 -39.72 -46.77
C ALA A 866 1.35 -38.51 -46.91
N VAL A 867 0.09 -38.71 -46.56
CA VAL A 867 -0.96 -37.68 -46.56
C VAL A 867 -1.71 -37.74 -45.23
N ALA A 868 -1.71 -36.63 -44.49
CA ALA A 868 -2.37 -36.48 -43.20
C ALA A 868 -3.76 -35.86 -43.37
N GLY A 869 -4.80 -36.50 -42.83
CA GLY A 869 -6.16 -35.96 -42.79
C GLY A 869 -6.42 -35.08 -41.56
N THR A 870 -7.51 -34.32 -41.57
CA THR A 870 -7.96 -33.48 -40.45
C THR A 870 -8.63 -34.33 -39.38
N VAL A 871 -8.23 -34.16 -38.11
CA VAL A 871 -8.87 -34.83 -36.97
C VAL A 871 -9.78 -33.83 -36.26
N LYS A 872 -11.01 -34.24 -35.94
CA LYS A 872 -12.00 -33.48 -35.17
C LYS A 872 -12.50 -34.30 -33.99
N VAL A 873 -12.91 -33.60 -32.92
CA VAL A 873 -13.46 -34.24 -31.72
C VAL A 873 -14.94 -34.55 -31.92
N GLY A 874 -15.32 -35.83 -31.87
CA GLY A 874 -16.70 -36.28 -32.07
C GLY A 874 -17.61 -36.14 -30.83
N ASN A 875 -17.03 -36.05 -29.64
CA ASN A 875 -17.74 -35.96 -28.35
C ASN A 875 -17.51 -34.61 -27.63
N ALA A 876 -17.53 -33.47 -28.34
CA ALA A 876 -17.30 -32.13 -27.79
C ALA A 876 -18.46 -31.57 -26.92
N HIS A 877 -18.94 -32.34 -25.94
CA HIS A 877 -20.12 -32.02 -25.11
C HIS A 877 -19.77 -31.37 -23.75
N ASN A 878 -18.55 -31.54 -23.22
CA ASN A 878 -18.13 -30.97 -21.93
C ASN A 878 -16.94 -29.99 -22.09
N ILE A 879 -16.52 -29.34 -21.00
CA ILE A 879 -15.48 -28.30 -21.07
C ILE A 879 -14.11 -28.85 -21.52
N ILE A 880 -13.75 -30.07 -21.10
CA ILE A 880 -12.46 -30.70 -21.44
C ILE A 880 -12.44 -31.09 -22.92
N THR A 881 -13.51 -31.73 -23.41
CA THR A 881 -13.61 -32.12 -24.81
C THR A 881 -13.75 -30.91 -25.74
N LYS A 882 -14.36 -29.81 -25.28
CA LYS A 882 -14.36 -28.51 -25.98
C LYS A 882 -12.97 -27.86 -26.04
N TRP A 883 -12.21 -27.86 -24.94
CA TRP A 883 -10.84 -27.37 -24.95
C TRP A 883 -9.94 -28.17 -25.88
N GLN A 884 -10.07 -29.50 -25.88
CA GLN A 884 -9.35 -30.35 -26.82
C GLN A 884 -9.72 -30.08 -28.27
N SER A 885 -11.01 -29.84 -28.55
CA SER A 885 -11.48 -29.44 -29.87
C SER A 885 -10.84 -28.12 -30.34
N ILE A 886 -10.78 -27.11 -29.46
CA ILE A 886 -10.09 -25.83 -29.75
C ILE A 886 -8.61 -26.06 -30.03
N GLU A 887 -7.93 -26.90 -29.26
CA GLU A 887 -6.51 -27.22 -29.49
C GLU A 887 -6.29 -27.92 -30.84
N TYR A 888 -7.17 -28.86 -31.22
CA TYR A 888 -7.07 -29.53 -32.52
C TYR A 888 -7.19 -28.53 -33.67
N ILE A 889 -8.13 -27.57 -33.56
CA ILE A 889 -8.33 -26.51 -34.55
C ILE A 889 -7.12 -25.57 -34.61
N THR A 890 -6.70 -25.04 -33.46
CA THR A 890 -5.74 -23.92 -33.37
C THR A 890 -4.27 -24.36 -33.40
N ALA A 891 -3.93 -25.53 -32.90
CA ALA A 891 -2.55 -26.02 -32.86
C ALA A 891 -2.34 -27.15 -33.88
N GLN A 892 -3.13 -28.23 -33.85
CA GLN A 892 -2.84 -29.38 -34.73
C GLN A 892 -3.14 -29.11 -36.21
N ASN A 893 -4.34 -28.64 -36.54
CA ASN A 893 -4.77 -28.44 -37.92
C ASN A 893 -4.05 -27.23 -38.54
N MET A 894 -3.92 -26.14 -37.78
CA MET A 894 -3.25 -24.94 -38.24
C MET A 894 -1.74 -25.13 -38.44
N ASP A 895 -1.03 -25.77 -37.49
CA ASP A 895 0.41 -26.03 -37.64
C ASP A 895 0.68 -26.97 -38.82
N ARG A 896 -0.11 -28.05 -38.98
CA ARG A 896 0.05 -28.97 -40.11
C ARG A 896 -0.17 -28.29 -41.45
N ARG A 897 -1.18 -27.42 -41.53
CA ARG A 897 -1.43 -26.60 -42.71
C ARG A 897 -0.26 -25.67 -43.03
N ALA A 898 0.31 -25.02 -42.02
CA ALA A 898 1.50 -24.17 -42.22
C ALA A 898 2.72 -24.99 -42.67
N PHE A 899 2.96 -26.14 -42.03
CA PHE A 899 4.13 -26.99 -42.27
C PHE A 899 4.08 -27.80 -43.58
N ASP A 900 2.90 -27.99 -44.18
CA ASP A 900 2.77 -28.55 -45.54
C ASP A 900 3.55 -27.73 -46.59
N LEU A 901 3.58 -26.40 -46.46
CA LEU A 901 4.34 -25.53 -47.38
C LEU A 901 5.84 -25.78 -47.34
N LEU A 902 6.36 -26.15 -46.18
CA LEU A 902 7.79 -26.33 -45.93
C LEU A 902 8.20 -27.80 -45.96
N ASN A 903 7.26 -28.73 -46.15
CA ASN A 903 7.48 -30.17 -45.98
C ASN A 903 8.04 -30.52 -44.59
N THR A 904 7.40 -30.01 -43.54
CA THR A 904 7.83 -30.21 -42.14
C THR A 904 6.71 -30.72 -41.23
N ILE A 905 5.73 -31.42 -41.80
CA ILE A 905 4.67 -32.09 -41.02
C ILE A 905 5.32 -33.26 -40.29
N THR A 906 5.58 -33.12 -39.00
CA THR A 906 6.32 -34.12 -38.22
C THR A 906 5.44 -35.24 -37.65
N VAL A 907 4.12 -35.14 -37.81
CA VAL A 907 3.17 -36.16 -37.35
C VAL A 907 2.02 -36.28 -38.35
N VAL A 908 1.90 -37.46 -38.96
CA VAL A 908 0.67 -37.92 -39.60
C VAL A 908 -0.16 -38.63 -38.52
N PRO A 909 -1.35 -38.14 -38.14
CA PRO A 909 -2.06 -38.65 -36.98
C PRO A 909 -2.51 -40.10 -37.20
N GLY A 910 -2.37 -40.94 -36.18
CA GLY A 910 -2.85 -42.34 -36.21
C GLY A 910 -4.37 -42.49 -36.48
N ALA A 911 -5.16 -41.45 -36.25
CA ALA A 911 -6.59 -41.41 -36.55
C ALA A 911 -6.92 -41.32 -38.05
N ILE A 912 -6.04 -40.75 -38.88
CA ILE A 912 -6.25 -40.65 -40.34
C ILE A 912 -4.94 -40.31 -41.08
N GLY A 913 -4.27 -41.35 -41.58
CA GLY A 913 -3.06 -41.20 -42.38
C GLY A 913 -3.01 -42.18 -43.54
N ALA A 914 -2.79 -41.68 -44.76
CA ALA A 914 -2.50 -42.51 -45.93
C ALA A 914 -1.01 -42.52 -46.21
N PHE A 915 -0.47 -43.68 -46.60
CA PHE A 915 0.95 -43.90 -46.81
C PHE A 915 1.20 -44.81 -48.01
N ARG A 916 2.33 -44.63 -48.67
CA ARG A 916 2.87 -45.64 -49.60
C ARG A 916 3.50 -46.78 -48.80
N LYS A 917 3.12 -48.01 -49.12
CA LYS A 917 3.57 -49.22 -48.41
C LYS A 917 5.06 -49.46 -48.56
N ASP A 918 5.59 -49.29 -49.77
CA ASP A 918 7.02 -49.42 -50.09
C ASP A 918 7.87 -48.46 -49.25
N VAL A 919 7.47 -47.19 -49.11
CA VAL A 919 8.19 -46.21 -48.31
C VAL A 919 8.12 -46.55 -46.82
N ILE A 920 6.99 -47.04 -46.30
CA ILE A 920 6.91 -47.52 -44.91
C ILE A 920 7.96 -48.62 -44.68
N LEU A 921 8.06 -49.58 -45.60
CA LEU A 921 9.02 -50.68 -45.51
C LEU A 921 10.47 -50.19 -45.63
N GLU A 922 10.74 -49.27 -46.56
CA GLU A 922 12.06 -48.65 -46.77
C GLU A 922 12.58 -47.99 -45.49
N VAL A 923 11.74 -47.22 -44.80
CA VAL A 923 12.16 -46.50 -43.58
C VAL A 923 12.13 -47.37 -42.33
N GLY A 924 11.77 -48.66 -42.44
CA GLY A 924 11.83 -49.66 -41.37
C GLY A 924 10.54 -49.83 -40.54
N GLY A 925 9.37 -49.49 -41.09
CA GLY A 925 8.06 -49.72 -40.46
C GLY A 925 7.77 -48.84 -39.25
N PHE A 926 6.71 -49.15 -38.50
CA PHE A 926 6.40 -48.53 -37.21
C PHE A 926 7.29 -49.12 -36.11
N THR A 927 8.12 -48.32 -35.46
CA THR A 927 9.04 -48.84 -34.44
C THR A 927 8.39 -48.86 -33.05
N ILE A 928 8.78 -49.83 -32.22
CA ILE A 928 8.23 -50.05 -30.87
C ILE A 928 9.02 -49.34 -29.76
N ASP A 929 10.11 -48.64 -30.10
CA ASP A 929 11.00 -47.95 -29.17
C ASP A 929 10.49 -46.56 -28.75
N THR A 930 9.35 -46.12 -29.29
CA THR A 930 8.70 -44.82 -29.00
C THR A 930 7.21 -45.01 -28.72
N LEU A 931 6.62 -44.20 -27.83
CA LEU A 931 5.17 -44.21 -27.55
C LEU A 931 4.28 -43.49 -28.59
N ALA A 932 4.89 -42.68 -29.45
CA ALA A 932 4.25 -42.00 -30.57
C ALA A 932 4.85 -42.51 -31.88
N GLU A 933 4.44 -43.72 -32.25
CA GLU A 933 4.92 -44.46 -33.42
C GLU A 933 4.68 -43.71 -34.74
N ASP A 934 3.59 -42.96 -34.81
CA ASP A 934 3.16 -42.15 -35.93
C ASP A 934 4.07 -40.94 -36.16
N CYS A 935 4.44 -40.26 -35.07
CA CYS A 935 5.42 -39.18 -35.05
C CYS A 935 6.81 -39.66 -35.50
N ASP A 936 7.28 -40.80 -34.97
CA ASP A 936 8.60 -41.34 -35.36
C ASP A 936 8.65 -41.75 -36.84
N LEU A 937 7.63 -42.46 -37.33
CA LEU A 937 7.55 -42.85 -38.75
C LEU A 937 7.58 -41.63 -39.65
N THR A 938 6.77 -40.62 -39.34
CA THR A 938 6.69 -39.38 -40.13
C THR A 938 8.04 -38.65 -40.19
N MET A 939 8.74 -38.54 -39.06
CA MET A 939 10.09 -37.95 -39.02
C MET A 939 11.09 -38.74 -39.86
N ARG A 940 11.02 -40.08 -39.87
CA ARG A 940 11.90 -40.92 -40.70
C ARG A 940 11.60 -40.76 -42.20
N ILE A 941 10.33 -40.66 -42.59
CA ILE A 941 9.92 -40.36 -43.98
C ILE A 941 10.50 -39.02 -44.43
N LEU A 942 10.38 -37.96 -43.61
CA LEU A 942 10.97 -36.65 -43.92
C LEU A 942 12.49 -36.70 -44.00
N LYS A 943 13.13 -37.48 -43.12
CA LYS A 943 14.59 -37.65 -43.10
C LYS A 943 15.12 -38.42 -44.32
N ALA A 944 14.30 -39.31 -44.90
CA ALA A 944 14.58 -40.01 -46.15
C ALA A 944 14.40 -39.12 -47.40
N GLY A 945 13.85 -37.90 -47.25
CA GLY A 945 13.71 -36.92 -48.34
C GLY A 945 12.35 -36.93 -49.03
N TYR A 946 11.41 -37.75 -48.56
CA TYR A 946 10.04 -37.78 -49.06
C TYR A 946 9.20 -36.61 -48.54
N GLN A 947 8.05 -36.41 -49.17
CA GLN A 947 7.09 -35.36 -48.86
C GLN A 947 5.89 -35.90 -48.10
N VAL A 948 5.47 -35.12 -47.10
CA VAL A 948 4.25 -35.35 -46.33
C VAL A 948 3.29 -34.20 -46.61
N LYS A 949 2.06 -34.52 -47.03
CA LYS A 949 1.03 -33.53 -47.41
C LYS A 949 -0.10 -33.47 -46.38
N ASN A 950 -0.72 -32.30 -46.27
CA ASN A 950 -1.91 -32.10 -45.43
C ASN A 950 -3.18 -32.04 -46.30
N CYS A 951 -4.10 -32.98 -46.11
CA CYS A 951 -5.42 -32.99 -46.72
C CYS A 951 -6.47 -32.46 -45.74
N ALA A 952 -6.90 -31.22 -45.95
CA ALA A 952 -7.84 -30.56 -45.04
C ALA A 952 -9.29 -31.07 -45.15
N THR A 953 -9.65 -31.69 -46.27
CA THR A 953 -11.00 -32.15 -46.63
C THR A 953 -11.28 -33.59 -46.18
N ALA A 954 -10.25 -34.41 -46.02
CA ALA A 954 -10.34 -35.73 -45.41
C ALA A 954 -10.50 -35.58 -43.88
N VAL A 955 -11.71 -35.77 -43.36
CA VAL A 955 -12.03 -35.54 -41.94
C VAL A 955 -12.27 -36.87 -41.22
N ALA A 956 -11.67 -36.99 -40.04
CA ALA A 956 -11.88 -38.08 -39.09
C ALA A 956 -12.40 -37.55 -37.75
N TYR A 957 -13.42 -38.20 -37.20
CA TYR A 957 -14.00 -37.91 -35.89
C TYR A 957 -13.53 -38.94 -34.87
N THR A 958 -12.83 -38.48 -33.84
CA THR A 958 -12.28 -39.34 -32.77
C THR A 958 -12.89 -39.00 -31.40
N GLU A 959 -12.83 -39.93 -30.47
CA GLU A 959 -13.27 -39.75 -29.08
C GLU A 959 -12.18 -39.03 -28.25
N ALA A 960 -12.50 -37.84 -27.73
CA ALA A 960 -11.64 -37.12 -26.81
C ALA A 960 -11.90 -37.53 -25.34
N PRO A 961 -10.86 -37.53 -24.48
CA PRO A 961 -11.00 -37.74 -23.05
C PRO A 961 -12.06 -36.85 -22.37
N GLU A 962 -13.00 -37.47 -21.65
CA GLU A 962 -14.07 -36.76 -20.94
C GLU A 962 -13.68 -36.32 -19.51
N THR A 963 -12.59 -36.87 -18.96
CA THR A 963 -12.09 -36.54 -17.61
C THR A 963 -10.63 -36.08 -17.63
N VAL A 964 -10.24 -35.28 -16.64
CA VAL A 964 -8.85 -34.79 -16.49
C VAL A 964 -7.85 -35.95 -16.39
N SER A 965 -8.20 -37.02 -15.66
CA SER A 965 -7.33 -38.20 -15.51
C SER A 965 -7.07 -38.89 -16.85
N MET A 966 -8.12 -39.07 -17.67
CA MET A 966 -7.98 -39.62 -19.03
C MET A 966 -7.16 -38.70 -19.93
N LEU A 967 -7.39 -37.38 -19.86
CA LEU A 967 -6.63 -36.40 -20.62
C LEU A 967 -5.14 -36.44 -20.26
N LEU A 968 -4.79 -36.44 -18.98
CA LEU A 968 -3.40 -36.48 -18.53
C LEU A 968 -2.69 -37.76 -19.00
N LYS A 969 -3.37 -38.92 -19.02
CA LYS A 969 -2.82 -40.18 -19.56
C LYS A 969 -2.55 -40.08 -21.06
N GLN A 970 -3.53 -39.58 -21.83
CA GLN A 970 -3.38 -39.40 -23.28
C GLN A 970 -2.23 -38.43 -23.60
N ARG A 971 -2.22 -37.27 -22.95
CA ARG A 971 -1.24 -36.21 -23.20
C ARG A 971 0.16 -36.57 -22.73
N PHE A 972 0.28 -37.35 -21.65
CA PHE A 972 1.54 -37.95 -21.26
C PHE A 972 2.13 -38.82 -22.36
N ARG A 973 1.32 -39.71 -22.96
CA ARG A 973 1.77 -40.57 -24.06
C ARG A 973 2.28 -39.74 -25.23
N TRP A 974 1.55 -38.71 -25.62
CA TRP A 974 1.90 -37.86 -26.75
C TRP A 974 3.15 -37.01 -26.47
N SER A 975 3.19 -36.33 -25.33
CA SER A 975 4.33 -35.48 -24.96
C SER A 975 5.62 -36.30 -24.81
N PHE A 976 5.54 -37.43 -24.10
CA PHE A 976 6.68 -38.33 -23.94
C PHE A 976 7.11 -38.96 -25.28
N GLY A 977 6.15 -39.40 -26.09
CA GLY A 977 6.41 -39.97 -27.42
C GLY A 977 7.08 -38.98 -28.36
N VAL A 978 6.60 -37.73 -28.42
CA VAL A 978 7.24 -36.66 -29.21
C VAL A 978 8.67 -36.40 -28.73
N MET A 979 8.92 -36.37 -27.41
CA MET A 979 10.28 -36.23 -26.87
C MET A 979 11.18 -37.41 -27.30
N GLN A 980 10.66 -38.64 -27.30
CA GLN A 980 11.38 -39.82 -27.76
C GLN A 980 11.72 -39.74 -29.25
N SER A 981 10.73 -39.43 -30.10
CA SER A 981 10.92 -39.29 -31.55
C SER A 981 11.89 -38.16 -31.90
N PHE A 982 11.80 -37.02 -31.20
CA PHE A 982 12.76 -35.92 -31.32
C PHE A 982 14.18 -36.37 -30.95
N TRP A 983 14.35 -37.05 -29.80
CA TRP A 983 15.68 -37.51 -29.36
C TRP A 983 16.30 -38.55 -30.30
N LYS A 984 15.48 -39.46 -30.81
CA LYS A 984 15.87 -40.46 -31.82
C LYS A 984 16.35 -39.78 -33.11
N ASN A 985 15.71 -38.69 -33.50
CA ASN A 985 16.02 -37.93 -34.72
C ASN A 985 16.91 -36.69 -34.50
N ARG A 986 17.48 -36.48 -33.30
CA ARG A 986 18.23 -35.27 -32.91
C ARG A 986 19.37 -34.84 -33.86
N LYS A 987 19.96 -35.80 -34.60
CA LYS A 987 20.99 -35.50 -35.61
C LYS A 987 20.48 -34.66 -36.80
N ALA A 988 19.17 -34.54 -36.96
CA ALA A 988 18.55 -33.67 -37.97
C ALA A 988 18.43 -32.21 -37.51
N LEU A 989 18.53 -31.93 -36.21
CA LEU A 989 18.39 -30.58 -35.66
C LEU A 989 19.43 -29.62 -36.27
N LEU A 990 18.95 -28.52 -36.86
CA LEU A 990 19.75 -27.47 -37.51
C LEU A 990 20.71 -28.00 -38.61
N ASN A 991 20.42 -29.17 -39.15
CA ASN A 991 21.23 -29.77 -40.19
C ASN A 991 20.60 -29.51 -41.57
N LYS A 992 21.27 -28.68 -42.38
CA LYS A 992 20.85 -28.29 -43.73
C LYS A 992 20.63 -29.48 -44.67
N LYS A 993 21.27 -30.63 -44.44
CA LYS A 993 21.10 -31.87 -45.23
C LYS A 993 19.63 -32.31 -45.31
N TYR A 994 18.85 -32.07 -44.26
CA TYR A 994 17.45 -32.48 -44.19
C TYR A 994 16.47 -31.34 -44.53
N GLY A 995 16.95 -30.30 -45.24
CA GLY A 995 16.14 -29.17 -45.69
C GLY A 995 15.39 -28.46 -44.56
N TYR A 996 14.14 -28.07 -44.81
CA TYR A 996 13.31 -27.40 -43.82
C TYR A 996 12.93 -28.30 -42.64
N PHE A 997 12.92 -29.64 -42.78
CA PHE A 997 12.67 -30.51 -41.62
C PHE A 997 13.76 -30.33 -40.56
N GLY A 998 15.03 -30.29 -40.98
CA GLY A 998 16.14 -30.04 -40.07
C GLY A 998 16.25 -28.60 -39.60
N MET A 999 15.98 -27.62 -40.47
CA MET A 999 16.18 -26.20 -40.18
C MET A 999 14.97 -25.48 -39.54
N VAL A 1000 13.75 -26.01 -39.68
CA VAL A 1000 12.51 -25.40 -39.18
C VAL A 1000 11.71 -26.38 -38.33
N GLY A 1001 11.46 -27.59 -38.83
CA GLY A 1001 10.64 -28.60 -38.13
C GLY A 1001 11.22 -29.03 -36.78
N MET A 1002 12.48 -29.48 -36.77
CA MET A 1002 13.19 -29.92 -35.55
C MET A 1002 13.37 -28.78 -34.53
N PRO A 1003 13.83 -27.57 -34.91
CA PRO A 1003 13.88 -26.42 -33.99
C PRO A 1003 12.52 -26.03 -33.44
N ASN A 1004 11.45 -26.11 -34.24
CA ASN A 1004 10.11 -25.78 -33.78
C ASN A 1004 9.65 -26.71 -32.63
N ILE A 1005 9.92 -28.02 -32.74
CA ILE A 1005 9.63 -28.98 -31.66
C ILE A 1005 10.45 -28.64 -30.42
N LEU A 1006 11.77 -28.44 -30.56
CA LEU A 1006 12.66 -28.16 -29.44
C LEU A 1006 12.26 -26.89 -28.69
N ILE A 1007 12.08 -25.78 -29.41
CA ILE A 1007 11.84 -24.47 -28.79
C ILE A 1007 10.41 -24.37 -28.25
N TYR A 1008 9.40 -24.70 -29.07
CA TYR A 1008 8.01 -24.37 -28.74
C TYR A 1008 7.24 -25.50 -28.07
N GLN A 1009 7.65 -26.76 -28.22
CA GLN A 1009 6.98 -27.90 -27.58
C GLN A 1009 7.73 -28.42 -26.34
N ILE A 1010 9.03 -28.10 -26.19
CA ILE A 1010 9.86 -28.57 -25.07
C ILE A 1010 10.37 -27.41 -24.22
N ILE A 1011 11.19 -26.50 -24.76
CA ILE A 1011 11.90 -25.47 -23.96
C ILE A 1011 10.92 -24.43 -23.38
N LEU A 1012 10.17 -23.70 -24.21
CA LEU A 1012 9.31 -22.61 -23.73
C LEU A 1012 8.24 -23.06 -22.72
N PRO A 1013 7.55 -24.21 -22.91
CA PRO A 1013 6.57 -24.68 -21.93
C PRO A 1013 7.19 -25.10 -20.59
N LEU A 1014 8.49 -25.45 -20.53
CA LEU A 1014 9.19 -25.73 -19.27
C LEU A 1014 9.42 -24.48 -18.43
N PHE A 1015 9.58 -23.30 -19.05
CA PHE A 1015 9.77 -22.03 -18.35
C PHE A 1015 8.46 -21.27 -18.07
N SER A 1016 7.37 -21.62 -18.75
CA SER A 1016 6.08 -20.92 -18.61
C SER A 1016 5.47 -20.93 -17.19
N PRO A 1017 5.61 -21.98 -16.35
CA PRO A 1017 5.14 -21.92 -14.96
C PRO A 1017 5.84 -20.85 -14.12
N LEU A 1018 7.11 -20.55 -14.41
CA LEU A 1018 7.85 -19.51 -13.71
C LEU A 1018 7.31 -18.11 -14.09
N ALA A 1019 6.94 -17.91 -15.36
CA ALA A 1019 6.25 -16.71 -15.80
C ALA A 1019 4.93 -16.51 -15.05
N ASP A 1020 4.13 -17.59 -14.92
CA ASP A 1020 2.84 -17.56 -14.23
C ASP A 1020 3.01 -17.25 -12.74
N LEU A 1021 4.06 -17.78 -12.09
CA LEU A 1021 4.39 -17.48 -10.70
C LEU A 1021 4.77 -16.01 -10.52
N PHE A 1022 5.65 -15.46 -11.37
CA PHE A 1022 6.03 -14.05 -11.28
C PHE A 1022 4.88 -13.10 -11.57
N MET A 1023 4.04 -13.44 -12.55
CA MET A 1023 2.79 -12.71 -12.79
C MET A 1023 1.91 -12.74 -11.54
N LEU A 1024 1.72 -13.90 -10.91
CA LEU A 1024 0.92 -14.02 -9.68
C LEU A 1024 1.51 -13.21 -8.52
N ILE A 1025 2.82 -13.28 -8.29
CA ILE A 1025 3.50 -12.50 -7.24
C ILE A 1025 3.34 -11.00 -7.52
N SER A 1026 3.51 -10.57 -8.77
CA SER A 1026 3.34 -9.17 -9.18
C SER A 1026 1.88 -8.70 -8.99
N LEU A 1027 0.91 -9.55 -9.37
CA LEU A 1027 -0.51 -9.28 -9.18
C LEU A 1027 -0.87 -9.15 -7.70
N ILE A 1028 -0.42 -10.09 -6.87
CA ILE A 1028 -0.65 -10.09 -5.41
C ILE A 1028 0.02 -8.88 -4.76
N SER A 1029 1.27 -8.57 -5.12
CA SER A 1029 1.99 -7.40 -4.59
C SER A 1029 1.31 -6.08 -4.96
N GLY A 1030 0.84 -5.96 -6.21
CA GLY A 1030 0.04 -4.82 -6.66
C GLY A 1030 -1.29 -4.70 -5.92
N LEU A 1031 -1.98 -5.82 -5.68
CA LEU A 1031 -3.24 -5.86 -4.91
C LEU A 1031 -3.05 -5.46 -3.43
N PHE A 1032 -1.94 -5.84 -2.80
CA PHE A 1032 -1.61 -5.39 -1.44
C PHE A 1032 -1.27 -3.89 -1.40
N SER A 1033 -0.54 -3.38 -2.39
CA SER A 1033 -0.29 -1.93 -2.54
C SER A 1033 -1.61 -1.15 -2.71
N LEU A 1034 -2.60 -1.73 -3.38
CA LEU A 1034 -3.95 -1.19 -3.56
C LEU A 1034 -4.75 -1.11 -2.25
N SER A 1035 -4.54 -2.05 -1.32
CA SER A 1035 -5.21 -2.06 -0.01
C SER A 1035 -4.70 -0.99 0.96
N ALA A 1036 -3.55 -0.38 0.67
CA ALA A 1036 -2.96 0.71 1.44
C ALA A 1036 -3.45 2.10 1.00
N ILE A 1037 -4.11 2.21 -0.16
CA ILE A 1037 -4.62 3.49 -0.68
C ILE A 1037 -6.09 3.65 -0.24
N ASN A 1038 -6.36 4.50 0.75
CA ASN A 1038 -7.68 4.70 1.34
C ASN A 1038 -8.74 5.34 0.41
N ASN A 1039 -8.39 5.70 -0.83
CA ASN A 1039 -9.34 6.26 -1.79
C ASN A 1039 -9.15 5.64 -3.19
N LEU A 1040 -10.10 4.79 -3.61
CA LEU A 1040 -10.27 4.39 -5.01
C LEU A 1040 -10.76 5.60 -5.85
N THR A 1041 -9.88 6.56 -6.12
CA THR A 1041 -10.11 7.61 -7.12
C THR A 1041 -9.81 7.08 -8.53
N LEU A 1042 -10.41 7.70 -9.55
CA LEU A 1042 -10.17 7.35 -10.96
C LEU A 1042 -8.66 7.46 -11.34
N THR A 1043 -7.94 8.36 -10.67
CA THR A 1043 -6.49 8.57 -10.78
C THR A 1043 -5.67 7.46 -10.11
N GLY A 1044 -6.17 6.87 -9.02
CA GLY A 1044 -5.60 5.65 -8.45
C GLY A 1044 -5.70 4.48 -9.43
N PHE A 1045 -6.83 4.34 -10.12
CA PHE A 1045 -7.03 3.30 -11.14
C PHE A 1045 -6.13 3.48 -12.37
N SER A 1046 -5.88 4.73 -12.81
CA SER A 1046 -4.92 5.00 -13.89
C SER A 1046 -3.46 4.79 -13.47
N GLY A 1047 -3.11 5.06 -12.19
CA GLY A 1047 -1.81 4.72 -11.63
C GLY A 1047 -1.57 3.21 -11.56
N ILE A 1048 -2.60 2.41 -11.24
CA ILE A 1048 -2.54 0.94 -11.23
C ILE A 1048 -2.31 0.38 -12.65
N LEU A 1049 -2.93 0.98 -13.66
CA LEU A 1049 -2.77 0.59 -15.06
C LEU A 1049 -1.58 1.28 -15.76
N SER A 1050 -0.80 2.08 -15.04
CA SER A 1050 0.36 2.77 -15.59
C SER A 1050 1.38 1.76 -16.13
N LEU A 1051 1.84 1.97 -17.37
CA LEU A 1051 2.92 1.20 -17.99
C LEU A 1051 4.25 1.37 -17.27
N HIS A 1052 4.37 2.38 -16.39
CA HIS A 1052 5.56 2.65 -15.60
C HIS A 1052 5.60 1.87 -14.27
N ASN A 1053 4.49 1.22 -13.90
CA ASN A 1053 4.43 0.37 -12.72
C ASN A 1053 4.50 -1.11 -13.15
N GLY A 1054 5.31 -1.92 -12.46
CA GLY A 1054 5.55 -3.33 -12.82
C GLY A 1054 4.27 -4.17 -12.96
N PHE A 1055 3.22 -3.85 -12.19
CA PHE A 1055 1.89 -4.46 -12.32
C PHE A 1055 1.18 -4.08 -13.62
N GLY A 1056 1.07 -2.77 -13.92
CA GLY A 1056 0.36 -2.28 -15.10
C GLY A 1056 1.02 -2.73 -16.39
N GLN A 1057 2.36 -2.76 -16.41
CA GLN A 1057 3.15 -3.26 -17.53
C GLN A 1057 2.89 -4.76 -17.80
N VAL A 1058 2.90 -5.61 -16.76
CA VAL A 1058 2.63 -7.06 -16.91
C VAL A 1058 1.20 -7.31 -17.40
N LEU A 1059 0.22 -6.62 -16.83
CA LEU A 1059 -1.18 -6.74 -17.24
C LEU A 1059 -1.39 -6.31 -18.70
N PHE A 1060 -0.75 -5.22 -19.12
CA PHE A 1060 -0.79 -4.73 -20.49
C PHE A 1060 -0.22 -5.75 -21.50
N TYR A 1061 0.97 -6.29 -21.25
CA TYR A 1061 1.54 -7.32 -22.12
C TYR A 1061 0.68 -8.59 -22.18
N TYR A 1062 0.07 -8.97 -21.05
CA TYR A 1062 -0.82 -10.11 -21.00
C TYR A 1062 -2.11 -9.89 -21.81
N ILE A 1063 -2.69 -8.69 -21.76
CA ILE A 1063 -3.85 -8.32 -22.58
C ILE A 1063 -3.49 -8.37 -24.07
N ILE A 1064 -2.35 -7.80 -24.47
CA ILE A 1064 -1.86 -7.88 -25.86
C ILE A 1064 -1.72 -9.34 -26.29
N PHE A 1065 -1.11 -10.18 -25.47
CA PHE A 1065 -0.95 -11.60 -25.77
C PHE A 1065 -2.30 -12.29 -25.99
N ILE A 1066 -3.28 -12.07 -25.11
CA ILE A 1066 -4.64 -12.63 -25.26
C ILE A 1066 -5.30 -12.15 -26.56
N VAL A 1067 -5.18 -10.86 -26.90
CA VAL A 1067 -5.77 -10.30 -28.12
C VAL A 1067 -5.15 -10.94 -29.36
N VAL A 1068 -3.82 -11.05 -29.42
CA VAL A 1068 -3.11 -11.70 -30.53
C VAL A 1068 -3.52 -13.18 -30.65
N ASP A 1069 -3.61 -13.90 -29.54
CA ASP A 1069 -4.03 -15.29 -29.50
C ASP A 1069 -5.49 -15.50 -29.93
N MET A 1070 -6.39 -14.61 -29.52
CA MET A 1070 -7.79 -14.59 -29.95
C MET A 1070 -7.93 -14.35 -31.46
N ILE A 1071 -7.17 -13.41 -32.02
CA ILE A 1071 -7.14 -13.16 -33.47
C ILE A 1071 -6.64 -14.40 -34.21
N PHE A 1072 -5.56 -15.01 -33.74
CA PHE A 1072 -5.02 -16.25 -34.30
C PHE A 1072 -6.05 -17.39 -34.27
N ALA A 1073 -6.71 -17.60 -33.13
CA ALA A 1073 -7.75 -18.60 -32.99
C ALA A 1073 -8.95 -18.32 -33.91
N ALA A 1074 -9.37 -17.06 -34.06
CA ALA A 1074 -10.44 -16.68 -34.98
C ALA A 1074 -10.10 -17.00 -36.44
N ILE A 1075 -8.84 -16.80 -36.85
CA ILE A 1075 -8.37 -17.22 -38.19
C ILE A 1075 -8.47 -18.74 -38.34
N ALA A 1076 -8.01 -19.52 -37.36
CA ALA A 1076 -8.09 -20.98 -37.38
C ALA A 1076 -9.54 -21.47 -37.54
N PHE A 1077 -10.45 -20.92 -36.73
CA PHE A 1077 -11.88 -21.22 -36.77
C PHE A 1077 -12.51 -20.92 -38.13
N ARG A 1078 -12.17 -19.76 -38.73
CA ARG A 1078 -12.61 -19.39 -40.08
C ARG A 1078 -12.10 -20.37 -41.15
N MET A 1079 -10.90 -20.92 -40.97
CA MET A 1079 -10.32 -21.89 -41.91
C MET A 1079 -11.01 -23.25 -41.82
N GLU A 1080 -11.37 -23.69 -40.61
CA GLU A 1080 -12.02 -24.98 -40.34
C GLU A 1080 -13.57 -24.93 -40.41
N LYS A 1081 -14.14 -23.75 -40.70
CA LYS A 1081 -15.59 -23.47 -40.74
C LYS A 1081 -16.31 -23.77 -39.40
N GLU A 1082 -15.64 -23.49 -38.29
CA GLU A 1082 -16.15 -23.74 -36.93
C GLU A 1082 -16.89 -22.53 -36.34
N LYS A 1083 -17.82 -22.77 -35.41
CA LYS A 1083 -18.65 -21.72 -34.79
C LYS A 1083 -17.82 -20.83 -33.86
N TYR A 1084 -17.79 -19.51 -34.12
CA TYR A 1084 -17.03 -18.54 -33.30
C TYR A 1084 -17.46 -18.47 -31.83
N LYS A 1085 -18.71 -18.86 -31.48
CA LYS A 1085 -19.17 -18.91 -30.08
C LYS A 1085 -18.26 -19.77 -29.20
N ASN A 1086 -17.60 -20.78 -29.77
CA ASN A 1086 -16.69 -21.64 -29.03
C ASN A 1086 -15.37 -20.95 -28.65
N LEU A 1087 -15.02 -19.79 -29.25
CA LEU A 1087 -13.85 -19.00 -28.86
C LEU A 1087 -13.94 -18.48 -27.42
N LEU A 1088 -15.16 -18.34 -26.87
CA LEU A 1088 -15.34 -17.96 -25.46
C LEU A 1088 -14.68 -18.94 -24.48
N TYR A 1089 -14.57 -20.22 -24.86
CA TYR A 1089 -13.90 -21.23 -24.04
C TYR A 1089 -12.37 -21.12 -24.07
N LEU A 1090 -11.78 -20.28 -24.94
CA LEU A 1090 -10.33 -20.02 -24.99
C LEU A 1090 -9.85 -19.30 -23.73
N PHE A 1091 -10.64 -18.36 -23.20
CA PHE A 1091 -10.31 -17.63 -21.97
C PHE A 1091 -10.03 -18.57 -20.80
N PRO A 1092 -10.98 -19.42 -20.35
CA PRO A 1092 -10.72 -20.35 -19.26
C PRO A 1092 -9.71 -21.43 -19.67
N GLN A 1093 -9.54 -21.75 -20.96
CA GLN A 1093 -8.48 -22.66 -21.42
C GLN A 1093 -7.09 -22.14 -21.04
N ARG A 1094 -6.82 -20.84 -21.20
CA ARG A 1094 -5.48 -20.27 -20.89
C ARG A 1094 -5.11 -20.30 -19.40
N PHE A 1095 -6.11 -20.28 -18.50
CA PHE A 1095 -5.90 -20.33 -17.05
C PHE A 1095 -5.90 -21.73 -16.44
N PHE A 1096 -6.47 -22.74 -17.11
CA PHE A 1096 -6.58 -24.10 -16.56
C PHE A 1096 -5.90 -25.18 -17.43
N TRP A 1097 -6.13 -25.17 -18.74
CA TRP A 1097 -5.61 -26.22 -19.65
C TRP A 1097 -4.09 -26.21 -19.69
N ARG A 1098 -3.49 -25.01 -19.74
CA ARG A 1098 -2.05 -24.83 -19.85
C ARG A 1098 -1.32 -25.42 -18.64
N GLN A 1099 -1.87 -25.26 -17.45
CA GLN A 1099 -1.35 -25.79 -16.18
C GLN A 1099 -1.39 -27.32 -16.17
N LEU A 1100 -2.45 -27.92 -16.72
CA LEU A 1100 -2.51 -29.37 -16.94
C LEU A 1100 -1.40 -29.83 -17.90
N MET A 1101 -1.12 -29.07 -18.97
CA MET A 1101 -0.04 -29.39 -19.91
C MET A 1101 1.35 -29.27 -19.26
N TYR A 1102 1.55 -28.33 -18.32
CA TYR A 1102 2.78 -28.29 -17.51
C TYR A 1102 2.98 -29.60 -16.76
N VAL A 1103 1.96 -30.06 -16.02
CA VAL A 1103 2.02 -31.32 -15.26
C VAL A 1103 2.41 -32.49 -16.16
N VAL A 1104 1.84 -32.55 -17.37
CA VAL A 1104 2.16 -33.56 -18.38
C VAL A 1104 3.62 -33.49 -18.81
N LEU A 1105 4.12 -32.31 -19.15
CA LEU A 1105 5.48 -32.12 -19.64
C LEU A 1105 6.52 -32.41 -18.55
N PHE A 1106 6.34 -31.88 -17.34
CA PHE A 1106 7.23 -32.18 -16.21
C PHE A 1106 7.23 -33.67 -15.85
N ARG A 1107 6.08 -34.35 -15.90
CA ARG A 1107 6.02 -35.81 -15.76
C ARG A 1107 6.80 -36.52 -16.86
N SER A 1108 6.68 -36.06 -18.10
CA SER A 1108 7.39 -36.63 -19.26
C SER A 1108 8.90 -36.46 -19.14
N VAL A 1109 9.38 -35.25 -18.79
CA VAL A 1109 10.80 -34.96 -18.54
C VAL A 1109 11.32 -35.77 -17.36
N ARG A 1110 10.60 -35.81 -16.23
CA ARG A 1110 10.98 -36.64 -15.08
C ARG A 1110 11.12 -38.11 -15.48
N LYS A 1111 10.17 -38.66 -16.23
CA LYS A 1111 10.23 -40.06 -16.69
C LYS A 1111 11.42 -40.30 -17.62
N ALA A 1112 11.71 -39.34 -18.52
CA ALA A 1112 12.82 -39.41 -19.46
C ALA A 1112 14.19 -39.36 -18.75
N ILE A 1113 14.30 -38.57 -17.69
CA ILE A 1113 15.51 -38.49 -16.85
C ILE A 1113 15.69 -39.77 -16.04
N LYS A 1114 14.60 -40.32 -15.49
CA LYS A 1114 14.64 -41.59 -14.74
C LYS A 1114 14.95 -42.82 -15.60
N GLY A 1115 14.61 -42.76 -16.88
CA GLY A 1115 14.73 -43.90 -17.80
C GLY A 1115 13.74 -45.03 -17.51
N GLU A 1116 12.58 -44.70 -16.93
CA GLU A 1116 11.49 -45.66 -16.70
C GLU A 1116 10.78 -46.01 -18.02
N LEU A 1117 10.41 -47.29 -18.18
CA LEU A 1117 9.62 -47.78 -19.32
C LEU A 1117 8.24 -47.09 -19.40
N GLY A 1118 7.85 -46.67 -20.60
CA GLY A 1118 6.50 -46.24 -20.92
C GLY A 1118 5.66 -47.41 -21.43
N THR A 1119 4.48 -47.64 -20.87
CA THR A 1119 3.55 -48.64 -21.41
C THR A 1119 2.45 -47.98 -22.23
N TRP A 1120 1.95 -48.70 -23.24
CA TRP A 1120 0.71 -48.37 -23.94
C TRP A 1120 -0.45 -48.60 -22.97
N GLY A 1121 -0.80 -47.57 -22.19
CA GLY A 1121 -1.89 -47.64 -21.22
C GLY A 1121 -3.25 -47.63 -21.90
N THR A 1122 -4.20 -48.42 -21.39
CA THR A 1122 -5.58 -48.43 -21.87
C THR A 1122 -6.35 -47.18 -21.40
N LEU A 1123 -7.03 -46.52 -22.33
CA LEU A 1123 -8.00 -45.45 -22.03
C LEU A 1123 -9.38 -46.10 -21.98
N LYS A 1124 -10.14 -45.86 -20.91
CA LYS A 1124 -11.53 -46.34 -20.81
C LYS A 1124 -12.37 -45.53 -21.80
N ARG A 1125 -12.95 -46.17 -22.81
CA ARG A 1125 -13.83 -45.52 -23.81
C ARG A 1125 -15.25 -45.38 -23.28
N THR A 1126 -15.95 -44.33 -23.73
CA THR A 1126 -17.35 -44.06 -23.37
C THR A 1126 -18.31 -44.34 -24.53
N GLY A 1127 -17.83 -44.38 -25.78
CA GLY A 1127 -18.68 -44.63 -26.96
C GLY A 1127 -19.53 -43.43 -27.38
N ASN A 1128 -19.28 -42.23 -26.83
CA ASN A 1128 -20.13 -41.04 -27.01
C ASN A 1128 -19.84 -40.24 -28.30
N VAL A 1129 -19.27 -40.86 -29.34
CA VAL A 1129 -19.03 -40.19 -30.63
C VAL A 1129 -20.37 -40.07 -31.37
N LYS A 1130 -20.83 -38.84 -31.63
CA LYS A 1130 -22.08 -38.62 -32.37
C LYS A 1130 -21.90 -39.07 -33.83
N GLU A 1131 -22.74 -40.00 -34.28
CA GLU A 1131 -22.83 -40.38 -35.68
C GLU A 1131 -23.25 -39.13 -36.48
N GLN A 1132 -22.37 -38.62 -37.34
CA GLN A 1132 -22.75 -37.53 -38.24
C GLN A 1132 -23.53 -38.12 -39.40
N VAL A 1133 -24.85 -37.96 -39.35
CA VAL A 1133 -25.70 -38.07 -40.54
C VAL A 1133 -25.17 -37.07 -41.55
N ALA A 1134 -24.76 -37.56 -42.72
CA ALA A 1134 -24.33 -36.71 -43.81
C ALA A 1134 -25.44 -35.68 -44.13
N LEU A 1135 -25.11 -34.40 -44.06
CA LEU A 1135 -25.86 -33.34 -44.72
C LEU A 1135 -25.41 -33.25 -46.18
#